data_AF-A0A950SGM8-F1
#
_entry.id   AF-A0A950SGM8-F1
#
_cell.length_a   1.000
_cell.length_b   1.000
_cell.length_c   1.000
_cell.angle_alpha   90.00
_cell.angle_beta   90.00
_cell.angle_gamma   90.00
#
_symmetry.space_group_name_H-M   'P 1'
#
loop_
_entity.id
_entity.type
_entity.pdbx_description
1 polymer ?
#
loop_
_entity_poly.entity_id
_entity_poly.type
_entity_poly.pdbx_seq_one_letter_code
_entity_poly.pdbx_strand_id
1 'polypeptide(L)'
;MSELSPPRLPERDRPWLMRTYAGHSDARRSNELYRRNLEKGQTGLSIAFDLPTQTGYDPGHELARGEVGKVGVSIAHKGDMLTLLDGIPLDQMNTSMTINATAAWLLALYVVAAEDHGVAPEKLQGTTQNDILKEYLSRGTYAFPPGPSMRLIADTIAYTVRHVPKWNPINICSYHLQEAGATPVQEIAYAISNAIAVLDAVRERVPQELMGSVFGRISFFVNAGVRFIEEHAKLRAMAQLWDDLGRERYGVEDERHRRFRYGVQVNSLGLTEAQPENNVYRIALEALAVTLGRSARARALQLPAWNEALGLPRPWDQQWSLRLQQILAYETDLLEYPDIFEGSKVMEALVEALVDGARAEMARVAELGGAVRAVDYMKASLVESHRQRWRRIEAGELTVVGMNRFTSTEPSPLTADADGGILVVDPRVEAEQRAAVERWRSERDQPAVAHALEELARVARAEQENIMPATIAAARAGATTGEWAHTLREVFGEYRAPTGVGEAAAVSSADIAELREEVERVSEALGRRLKFLVGKPGLDGHSNGAEQIAVRARDAGMDVVYEGIRLTPRQIANSAAQEGVHVIGLSILSGSHRELIPSVMEALAEAGAGDVPVVVGGIIPEADAGALGELGVAAVYTPKDWDLNGMMRDIIALVGEQLDGSGAAPLGDAGRRGGEPPDGLEPALSA
;
A
#
# COMPACT_ATOMS: atom_id res chain seq x y z
N MET A 1 19.80 -48.52 10.35
CA MET A 1 18.38 -48.29 10.09
C MET A 1 18.00 -47.07 10.90
N SER A 2 17.92 -45.90 10.24
CA SER A 2 17.50 -44.65 10.87
C SER A 2 16.08 -44.84 11.40
N GLU A 3 15.84 -44.50 12.67
CA GLU A 3 14.48 -44.32 13.16
C GLU A 3 13.83 -43.25 12.27
N LEU A 4 12.95 -43.67 11.36
CA LEU A 4 12.17 -42.75 10.56
C LEU A 4 11.22 -42.05 11.52
N SER A 5 11.37 -40.73 11.67
CA SER A 5 10.41 -39.92 12.41
C SER A 5 9.00 -40.20 11.89
N PRO A 6 7.98 -40.28 12.76
CA PRO A 6 6.62 -40.55 12.33
C PRO A 6 6.19 -39.52 11.27
N PRO A 7 5.49 -39.96 10.21
CA PRO A 7 5.16 -39.06 9.10
C PRO A 7 4.19 -37.96 9.51
N ARG A 8 3.46 -38.12 10.62
CA ARG A 8 2.54 -37.12 11.16
C ARG A 8 3.07 -36.51 12.45
N LEU A 9 2.70 -35.27 12.69
CA LEU A 9 2.93 -34.60 13.96
C LEU A 9 2.14 -35.32 15.07
N PRO A 10 2.67 -35.34 16.31
CA PRO A 10 1.94 -35.89 17.45
C PRO A 10 0.68 -35.08 17.79
N GLU A 11 0.69 -33.78 17.51
CA GLU A 11 -0.45 -32.88 17.62
C GLU A 11 -0.49 -32.00 16.36
N ARG A 12 -1.70 -31.77 15.83
CA ARG A 12 -1.91 -30.87 14.70
C ARG A 12 -1.50 -29.44 15.08
N ASP A 13 -0.76 -28.76 14.21
CA ASP A 13 -0.38 -27.37 14.43
C ASP A 13 -1.63 -26.47 14.50
N ARG A 14 -1.57 -25.42 15.32
CA ARG A 14 -2.61 -24.38 15.33
C ARG A 14 -2.61 -23.63 13.99
N PRO A 15 -3.79 -23.27 13.44
CA PRO A 15 -3.85 -22.44 12.25
C PRO A 15 -3.30 -21.04 12.51
N TRP A 16 -2.96 -20.33 11.43
CA TRP A 16 -2.63 -18.92 11.47
C TRP A 16 -3.82 -18.08 11.95
N LEU A 17 -3.54 -16.83 12.37
CA LEU A 17 -4.59 -15.84 12.59
C LEU A 17 -5.25 -15.51 11.25
N MET A 18 -6.55 -15.79 11.16
CA MET A 18 -7.36 -15.45 10.00
C MET A 18 -7.83 -14.03 10.15
N ARG A 19 -7.41 -13.16 9.22
CA ARG A 19 -7.77 -11.75 9.20
C ARG A 19 -8.43 -11.40 7.88
N THR A 20 -9.43 -10.53 7.93
CA THR A 20 -9.89 -9.77 6.77
C THR A 20 -9.44 -8.33 6.97
N TYR A 21 -8.90 -7.72 5.91
CA TYR A 21 -8.65 -6.29 5.93
C TYR A 21 -10.00 -5.58 5.87
N ALA A 22 -10.35 -4.86 6.93
CA ALA A 22 -11.68 -4.30 7.06
C ALA A 22 -11.63 -2.97 7.81
N GLY A 23 -12.65 -2.16 7.57
CA GLY A 23 -12.77 -0.82 8.11
C GLY A 23 -12.93 0.15 6.97
N HIS A 24 -14.05 0.86 6.97
CA HIS A 24 -14.35 1.96 6.06
C HIS A 24 -15.41 2.83 6.71
N SER A 25 -15.64 3.99 6.13
CA SER A 25 -16.60 4.97 6.60
C SER A 25 -16.24 5.50 7.99
N ASP A 26 -17.07 5.24 9.01
CA ASP A 26 -16.88 5.71 10.37
C ASP A 26 -16.65 4.54 11.35
N ALA A 27 -16.30 4.91 12.59
CA ALA A 27 -16.00 3.99 13.66
C ALA A 27 -17.14 3.00 13.99
N ARG A 28 -18.41 3.44 13.95
CA ARG A 28 -19.57 2.60 14.27
C ARG A 28 -19.81 1.57 13.18
N ARG A 29 -19.85 2.00 11.92
CA ARG A 29 -20.04 1.11 10.76
C ARG A 29 -18.91 0.08 10.68
N SER A 30 -17.67 0.50 10.99
CA SER A 30 -16.52 -0.40 11.07
C SER A 30 -16.60 -1.40 12.24
N ASN A 31 -17.03 -0.97 13.43
CA ASN A 31 -17.25 -1.86 14.57
C ASN A 31 -18.27 -2.98 14.25
N GLU A 32 -19.41 -2.62 13.64
CA GLU A 32 -20.44 -3.58 13.21
C GLU A 32 -19.88 -4.61 12.23
N LEU A 33 -19.06 -4.16 11.27
CA LEU A 33 -18.35 -5.05 10.34
C LEU A 33 -17.38 -5.99 11.06
N TYR A 34 -16.59 -5.49 12.02
CA TYR A 34 -15.67 -6.31 12.80
C TYR A 34 -16.38 -7.39 13.59
N ARG A 35 -17.45 -7.03 14.32
CA ARG A 35 -18.24 -7.98 15.11
C ARG A 35 -18.85 -9.07 14.22
N ARG A 36 -19.43 -8.68 13.08
CA ARG A 36 -19.98 -9.62 12.10
C ARG A 36 -18.92 -10.56 11.52
N ASN A 37 -17.70 -10.07 11.26
CA ASN A 37 -16.63 -10.93 10.75
C ASN A 37 -16.09 -11.89 11.82
N LEU A 38 -16.00 -11.45 13.07
CA LEU A 38 -15.66 -12.31 14.22
C LEU A 38 -16.69 -13.45 14.39
N GLU A 39 -18.00 -13.14 14.29
CA GLU A 39 -19.07 -14.14 14.31
C GLU A 39 -18.96 -15.17 13.18
N LYS A 40 -18.34 -14.80 12.05
CA LYS A 40 -18.12 -15.68 10.88
C LYS A 40 -16.83 -16.51 10.95
N GLY A 41 -16.08 -16.42 12.05
CA GLY A 41 -14.87 -17.21 12.30
C GLY A 41 -13.55 -16.47 12.01
N GLN A 42 -13.56 -15.14 11.88
CA GLN A 42 -12.33 -14.34 11.94
C GLN A 42 -11.73 -14.44 13.36
N THR A 43 -10.40 -14.55 13.47
CA THR A 43 -9.72 -14.81 14.75
C THR A 43 -8.79 -13.68 15.22
N GLY A 44 -8.64 -12.62 14.42
CA GLY A 44 -7.95 -11.38 14.83
C GLY A 44 -8.49 -10.17 14.07
N LEU A 45 -8.32 -8.98 14.63
CA LEU A 45 -8.73 -7.73 13.98
C LEU A 45 -7.60 -7.18 13.10
N SER A 46 -7.99 -6.58 11.97
CA SER A 46 -7.10 -5.81 11.10
C SER A 46 -7.80 -4.50 10.78
N ILE A 47 -7.29 -3.41 11.36
CA ILE A 47 -7.87 -2.06 11.23
C ILE A 47 -7.18 -1.35 10.08
N ALA A 48 -7.98 -1.02 9.06
CA ALA A 48 -7.64 -0.14 7.95
C ALA A 48 -8.08 1.29 8.26
N PHE A 49 -7.19 2.27 8.22
CA PHE A 49 -7.50 3.68 8.47
C PHE A 49 -7.63 4.46 7.16
N ASP A 50 -8.44 5.51 7.14
CA ASP A 50 -8.53 6.39 5.96
C ASP A 50 -7.22 7.18 5.73
N LEU A 51 -7.04 7.75 4.54
CA LEU A 51 -5.82 8.50 4.21
C LEU A 51 -5.59 9.73 5.11
N PRO A 52 -6.63 10.51 5.50
CA PRO A 52 -6.47 11.59 6.47
C PRO A 52 -5.87 11.12 7.80
N THR A 53 -6.40 10.04 8.38
CA THR A 53 -5.88 9.45 9.63
C THR A 53 -4.44 8.97 9.46
N GLN A 54 -4.12 8.33 8.33
CA GLN A 54 -2.78 7.83 8.04
C GLN A 54 -1.73 8.93 7.90
N THR A 55 -2.13 10.07 7.33
CA THR A 55 -1.21 11.19 7.01
C THR A 55 -1.27 12.32 8.01
N GLY A 56 -2.11 12.23 9.06
CA GLY A 56 -2.17 13.19 10.14
C GLY A 56 -2.99 14.44 9.79
N TYR A 57 -4.17 14.26 9.22
CA TYR A 57 -5.14 15.31 8.96
C TYR A 57 -6.51 14.95 9.55
N ASP A 58 -7.21 15.96 10.04
CA ASP A 58 -8.60 15.80 10.47
C ASP A 58 -9.55 15.88 9.26
N PRO A 59 -10.76 15.30 9.34
CA PRO A 59 -11.75 15.31 8.26
C PRO A 59 -12.09 16.68 7.65
N GLY A 60 -11.92 17.78 8.38
CA GLY A 60 -12.18 19.14 7.89
C GLY A 60 -11.03 19.81 7.14
N HIS A 61 -9.88 19.15 6.98
CA HIS A 61 -8.71 19.73 6.32
C HIS A 61 -8.84 19.70 4.78
N GLU A 62 -8.34 20.72 4.07
CA GLU A 62 -8.48 20.81 2.59
C GLU A 62 -7.94 19.57 1.87
N LEU A 63 -6.78 19.04 2.29
CA LEU A 63 -6.22 17.81 1.74
C LEU A 63 -7.04 16.55 2.03
N ALA A 64 -7.90 16.54 3.07
CA ALA A 64 -8.70 15.37 3.42
C ALA A 64 -9.94 15.20 2.52
N ARG A 65 -10.27 16.20 1.70
CA ARG A 65 -11.47 16.21 0.85
C ARG A 65 -11.55 14.99 -0.06
N GLY A 66 -12.70 14.32 -0.07
CA GLY A 66 -12.99 13.13 -0.86
C GLY A 66 -12.43 11.83 -0.27
N GLU A 67 -11.52 11.91 0.70
CA GLU A 67 -10.75 10.78 1.24
C GLU A 67 -11.25 10.28 2.60
N VAL A 68 -12.11 11.06 3.27
CA VAL A 68 -12.59 10.77 4.63
C VAL A 68 -13.44 9.50 4.63
N GLY A 69 -13.01 8.50 5.40
CA GLY A 69 -13.72 7.24 5.51
C GLY A 69 -13.77 6.41 4.20
N LYS A 70 -12.98 6.76 3.17
CA LYS A 70 -13.09 6.13 1.85
C LYS A 70 -12.44 4.74 1.84
N VAL A 71 -11.13 4.70 2.03
CA VAL A 71 -10.30 3.47 1.95
C VAL A 71 -10.04 2.83 3.32
N GLY A 72 -10.67 3.35 4.36
CA GLY A 72 -10.42 2.97 5.74
C GLY A 72 -11.34 3.71 6.69
N VAL A 73 -11.30 3.36 7.97
CA VAL A 73 -12.07 4.06 9.01
C VAL A 73 -11.46 5.41 9.34
N SER A 74 -12.29 6.45 9.48
CA SER A 74 -11.86 7.76 9.96
C SER A 74 -11.73 7.77 11.48
N ILE A 75 -10.55 8.12 12.01
CA ILE A 75 -10.27 8.22 13.45
C ILE A 75 -9.58 9.55 13.72
N ALA A 76 -10.32 10.51 14.27
CA ALA A 76 -9.83 11.83 14.60
C ALA A 76 -9.45 11.95 16.07
N HIS A 77 -10.13 11.25 16.99
CA HIS A 77 -9.88 11.40 18.43
C HIS A 77 -10.24 10.15 19.25
N LYS A 78 -10.04 10.20 20.58
CA LYS A 78 -10.35 9.07 21.49
C LYS A 78 -11.78 8.56 21.40
N GLY A 79 -12.77 9.44 21.21
CA GLY A 79 -14.17 9.04 21.04
C GLY A 79 -14.42 8.10 19.85
N ASP A 80 -13.70 8.28 18.73
CA ASP A 80 -13.84 7.41 17.56
C ASP A 80 -13.21 6.06 17.83
N MET A 81 -12.02 6.03 18.45
CA MET A 81 -11.37 4.78 18.83
C MET A 81 -12.20 3.98 19.85
N LEU A 82 -12.80 4.64 20.83
CA LEU A 82 -13.75 4.02 21.77
C LEU A 82 -14.95 3.41 21.03
N THR A 83 -15.54 4.16 20.10
CA THR A 83 -16.66 3.67 19.28
C THR A 83 -16.25 2.48 18.41
N LEU A 84 -15.06 2.54 17.81
CA LEU A 84 -14.51 1.48 16.94
C LEU A 84 -14.36 0.16 17.69
N LEU A 85 -13.98 0.23 18.97
CA LEU A 85 -13.66 -0.92 19.81
C LEU A 85 -14.80 -1.33 20.75
N ASP A 86 -15.97 -0.67 20.66
CA ASP A 86 -17.10 -0.95 21.53
C ASP A 86 -17.56 -2.41 21.45
N GLY A 87 -17.73 -3.04 22.63
CA GLY A 87 -18.10 -4.45 22.74
C GLY A 87 -17.04 -5.47 22.28
N ILE A 88 -15.81 -5.05 21.97
CA ILE A 88 -14.70 -5.95 21.61
C ILE A 88 -13.82 -6.22 22.85
N PRO A 89 -13.58 -7.48 23.24
CA PRO A 89 -12.77 -7.81 24.41
C PRO A 89 -11.26 -7.63 24.12
N LEU A 90 -10.73 -6.44 24.39
CA LEU A 90 -9.36 -6.05 24.03
C LEU A 90 -8.24 -6.83 24.74
N ASP A 91 -8.54 -7.48 25.87
CA ASP A 91 -7.60 -8.33 26.60
C ASP A 91 -7.47 -9.75 26.00
N GLN A 92 -8.40 -10.14 25.14
CA GLN A 92 -8.42 -11.42 24.43
C GLN A 92 -8.17 -11.27 22.93
N MET A 93 -8.33 -10.06 22.39
CA MET A 93 -8.20 -9.80 20.96
C MET A 93 -6.74 -9.62 20.53
N ASN A 94 -6.43 -10.10 19.33
CA ASN A 94 -5.19 -9.78 18.64
C ASN A 94 -5.47 -8.74 17.53
N THR A 95 -5.11 -7.49 17.78
CA THR A 95 -5.42 -6.36 16.88
C THR A 95 -4.22 -5.96 16.06
N SER A 96 -4.38 -5.87 14.74
CA SER A 96 -3.40 -5.30 13.82
C SER A 96 -3.86 -3.92 13.37
N MET A 97 -3.01 -2.91 13.50
CA MET A 97 -3.25 -1.56 13.02
C MET A 97 -2.30 -1.26 11.85
N THR A 98 -2.86 -1.11 10.65
CA THR A 98 -2.09 -0.78 9.44
C THR A 98 -1.87 0.71 9.38
N ILE A 99 -0.91 1.17 10.18
CA ILE A 99 -0.64 2.60 10.40
C ILE A 99 0.85 2.85 10.60
N ASN A 100 1.35 3.97 10.08
CA ASN A 100 2.80 4.27 10.03
C ASN A 100 3.11 5.66 10.60
N ALA A 101 2.95 6.73 9.82
CA ALA A 101 3.37 8.07 10.25
C ALA A 101 2.68 8.55 11.55
N THR A 102 1.42 8.17 11.75
CA THR A 102 0.63 8.46 12.95
C THR A 102 0.57 7.26 13.92
N ALA A 103 1.43 6.25 13.76
CA ALA A 103 1.34 5.01 14.56
C ALA A 103 1.46 5.23 16.07
N ALA A 104 2.32 6.15 16.52
CA ALA A 104 2.44 6.53 17.92
C ALA A 104 1.12 7.08 18.48
N TRP A 105 0.43 7.93 17.71
CA TRP A 105 -0.87 8.49 18.06
C TRP A 105 -1.97 7.42 18.10
N LEU A 106 -2.09 6.58 17.07
CA LEU A 106 -3.13 5.54 17.02
C LEU A 106 -2.93 4.48 18.12
N LEU A 107 -1.67 4.15 18.46
CA LEU A 107 -1.37 3.30 19.60
C LEU A 107 -1.75 3.96 20.92
N ALA A 108 -1.50 5.26 21.08
CA ALA A 108 -1.92 5.99 22.27
C ALA A 108 -3.46 6.02 22.41
N LEU A 109 -4.20 6.26 21.31
CA LEU A 109 -5.66 6.16 21.31
C LEU A 109 -6.14 4.75 21.69
N TYR A 110 -5.49 3.70 21.17
CA TYR A 110 -5.83 2.32 21.50
C TYR A 110 -5.57 1.99 22.99
N VAL A 111 -4.45 2.45 23.54
CA VAL A 111 -4.12 2.31 24.97
C VAL A 111 -5.14 3.04 25.84
N VAL A 112 -5.48 4.29 25.51
CA VAL A 112 -6.50 5.06 26.25
C VAL A 112 -7.87 4.36 26.18
N ALA A 113 -8.27 3.86 25.01
CA ALA A 113 -9.53 3.13 24.87
C ALA A 113 -9.55 1.84 25.71
N ALA A 114 -8.42 1.12 25.79
CA ALA A 114 -8.29 -0.04 26.66
C ALA A 114 -8.40 0.31 28.15
N GLU A 115 -7.71 1.37 28.59
CA GLU A 115 -7.77 1.86 29.98
C GLU A 115 -9.20 2.26 30.38
N ASP A 116 -9.91 2.98 29.50
CA ASP A 116 -11.31 3.39 29.71
C ASP A 116 -12.25 2.17 29.82
N HIS A 117 -11.87 1.03 29.21
CA HIS A 117 -12.58 -0.25 29.32
C HIS A 117 -12.06 -1.13 30.47
N GLY A 118 -11.18 -0.62 31.34
CA GLY A 118 -10.62 -1.35 32.48
C GLY A 118 -9.60 -2.44 32.10
N VAL A 119 -9.04 -2.39 30.89
CA VAL A 119 -8.00 -3.30 30.40
C VAL A 119 -6.62 -2.67 30.58
N ALA A 120 -5.81 -3.28 31.43
CA ALA A 120 -4.44 -2.84 31.66
C ALA A 120 -3.56 -3.01 30.38
N PRO A 121 -2.66 -2.06 30.05
CA PRO A 121 -1.84 -2.10 28.84
C PRO A 121 -1.03 -3.39 28.67
N GLU A 122 -0.60 -4.04 29.75
CA GLU A 122 0.21 -5.27 29.72
C GLU A 122 -0.57 -6.50 29.21
N LYS A 123 -1.91 -6.41 29.17
CA LYS A 123 -2.77 -7.45 28.60
C LYS A 123 -2.96 -7.30 27.10
N LEU A 124 -2.69 -6.13 26.53
CA LEU A 124 -2.92 -5.85 25.12
C LEU A 124 -2.01 -6.66 24.23
N GLN A 125 -2.58 -7.25 23.18
CA GLN A 125 -1.88 -8.05 22.19
C GLN A 125 -2.22 -7.55 20.80
N GLY A 126 -1.20 -7.33 19.99
CA GLY A 126 -1.43 -6.76 18.67
C GLY A 126 -0.17 -6.31 17.99
N THR A 127 -0.35 -5.57 16.90
CA THR A 127 0.73 -5.10 16.03
C THR A 127 0.39 -3.72 15.49
N THR A 128 1.34 -2.79 15.54
CA THR A 128 1.36 -1.57 14.72
C THR A 128 2.29 -1.79 13.54
N GLN A 129 1.93 -1.35 12.33
CA GLN A 129 2.83 -1.47 11.18
C GLN A 129 4.10 -0.63 11.39
N ASN A 130 3.95 0.67 11.68
CA ASN A 130 5.02 1.56 12.16
C ASN A 130 6.35 1.48 11.37
N ASP A 131 6.28 1.23 10.07
CA ASP A 131 7.45 1.14 9.19
C ASP A 131 7.44 2.35 8.26
N ILE A 132 8.19 3.39 8.59
CA ILE A 132 8.20 4.63 7.80
C ILE A 132 9.11 4.53 6.57
N LEU A 133 10.14 3.67 6.58
CA LEU A 133 11.12 3.63 5.49
C LEU A 133 10.46 3.19 4.18
N LYS A 134 9.59 2.18 4.23
CA LYS A 134 8.79 1.76 3.08
C LYS A 134 7.76 2.81 2.62
N GLU A 135 7.37 3.77 3.46
CA GLU A 135 6.49 4.86 3.03
C GLU A 135 7.18 5.79 2.03
N TYR A 136 8.49 5.99 2.17
CA TYR A 136 9.28 6.79 1.22
C TYR A 136 9.59 6.03 -0.06
N LEU A 137 9.58 4.70 -0.02
CA LEU A 137 9.92 3.85 -1.17
C LEU A 137 8.72 3.53 -2.05
N SER A 138 7.53 3.29 -1.48
CA SER A 138 6.44 2.69 -2.25
C SER A 138 5.02 3.09 -1.90
N ARG A 139 4.74 3.56 -0.68
CA ARG A 139 3.34 3.74 -0.22
C ARG A 139 2.88 5.18 -0.05
N GLY A 140 3.80 6.12 0.22
CA GLY A 140 3.50 7.55 0.17
C GLY A 140 2.75 8.15 1.36
N THR A 141 2.48 7.41 2.45
CA THR A 141 1.71 7.90 3.63
C THR A 141 2.59 8.42 4.78
N TYR A 142 3.77 8.97 4.47
CA TYR A 142 4.64 9.65 5.44
C TYR A 142 4.07 11.00 5.91
N ALA A 143 4.42 11.50 7.10
CA ALA A 143 3.98 12.83 7.57
C ALA A 143 5.14 13.78 7.91
N PHE A 144 6.27 13.24 8.37
CA PHE A 144 7.43 14.00 8.85
C PHE A 144 8.69 13.57 8.08
N PRO A 145 9.81 14.30 8.19
CA PRO A 145 11.06 13.87 7.58
C PRO A 145 11.59 12.53 8.14
N PRO A 146 12.50 11.84 7.44
CA PRO A 146 13.00 10.52 7.84
C PRO A 146 13.58 10.44 9.25
N GLY A 147 14.43 11.40 9.65
CA GLY A 147 15.08 11.43 10.97
C GLY A 147 14.09 11.46 12.13
N PRO A 148 13.23 12.50 12.24
CA PRO A 148 12.15 12.55 13.22
C PRO A 148 11.24 11.33 13.20
N SER A 149 10.90 10.80 12.01
CA SER A 149 10.07 9.61 11.92
C SER A 149 10.73 8.36 12.51
N MET A 150 12.04 8.17 12.29
CA MET A 150 12.80 7.07 12.90
C MET A 150 12.86 7.20 14.43
N ARG A 151 12.93 8.43 14.95
CA ARG A 151 12.82 8.68 16.39
C ARG A 151 11.44 8.24 16.93
N LEU A 152 10.34 8.61 16.28
CA LEU A 152 8.99 8.20 16.70
C LEU A 152 8.87 6.68 16.78
N ILE A 153 9.42 5.96 15.80
CA ILE A 153 9.49 4.49 15.80
C ILE A 153 10.28 3.99 17.00
N ALA A 154 11.50 4.49 17.20
CA ALA A 154 12.39 4.05 18.27
C ALA A 154 11.79 4.30 19.66
N ASP A 155 11.18 5.46 19.89
CA ASP A 155 10.49 5.81 21.13
C ASP A 155 9.26 4.91 21.36
N THR A 156 8.49 4.61 20.31
CA THR A 156 7.34 3.69 20.40
C THR A 156 7.80 2.28 20.79
N ILE A 157 8.86 1.76 20.18
CA ILE A 157 9.42 0.45 20.53
C ILE A 157 9.96 0.44 21.97
N ALA A 158 10.71 1.47 22.36
CA ALA A 158 11.26 1.60 23.71
C ALA A 158 10.19 1.73 24.81
N TYR A 159 9.03 2.32 24.48
CA TYR A 159 7.88 2.39 25.38
C TYR A 159 7.17 1.04 25.50
N THR A 160 6.79 0.44 24.36
CA THR A 160 6.01 -0.80 24.32
C THR A 160 6.74 -1.99 24.93
N VAL A 161 8.06 -2.14 24.73
CA VAL A 161 8.81 -3.25 25.32
C VAL A 161 8.76 -3.25 26.86
N ARG A 162 8.52 -2.10 27.48
CA ARG A 162 8.39 -1.94 28.94
C ARG A 162 6.94 -1.98 29.42
N HIS A 163 6.04 -1.30 28.72
CA HIS A 163 4.68 -1.03 29.21
C HIS A 163 3.58 -1.83 28.52
N VAL A 164 3.84 -2.33 27.30
CA VAL A 164 2.89 -3.10 26.49
C VAL A 164 3.60 -4.34 25.94
N PRO A 165 4.22 -5.19 26.79
CA PRO A 165 5.25 -6.16 26.39
C PRO A 165 4.76 -7.29 25.48
N LYS A 166 3.45 -7.40 25.21
CA LYS A 166 2.87 -8.36 24.25
C LYS A 166 2.49 -7.74 22.91
N TRP A 167 2.68 -6.43 22.75
CA TRP A 167 2.50 -5.71 21.51
C TRP A 167 3.73 -5.87 20.61
N ASN A 168 3.51 -6.00 19.30
CA ASN A 168 4.56 -5.92 18.29
C ASN A 168 4.58 -4.46 17.78
N PRO A 169 5.48 -3.60 18.27
CA PRO A 169 5.45 -2.16 18.00
C PRO A 169 5.78 -1.77 16.56
N ILE A 170 6.34 -2.71 15.80
CA ILE A 170 6.65 -2.53 14.39
C ILE A 170 6.45 -3.84 13.65
N ASN A 171 5.97 -3.70 12.42
CA ASN A 171 5.88 -4.75 11.44
C ASN A 171 6.64 -4.34 10.18
N ILE A 172 7.89 -4.78 10.05
CA ILE A 172 8.76 -4.45 8.91
C ILE A 172 8.09 -4.97 7.63
N CYS A 173 7.73 -4.05 6.75
CA CYS A 173 6.70 -4.28 5.76
C CYS A 173 7.31 -4.33 4.36
N SER A 174 7.71 -5.53 3.96
CA SER A 174 8.22 -5.78 2.61
C SER A 174 7.11 -5.83 1.57
N TYR A 175 5.84 -5.96 2.00
CA TYR A 175 4.71 -6.13 1.10
C TYR A 175 4.63 -5.05 0.01
N HIS A 176 4.72 -3.78 0.43
CA HIS A 176 4.62 -2.65 -0.48
C HIS A 176 5.84 -2.50 -1.39
N LEU A 177 6.98 -3.11 -1.04
CA LEU A 177 8.16 -3.08 -1.90
C LEU A 177 7.90 -3.95 -3.14
N GLN A 178 7.32 -5.14 -2.96
CA GLN A 178 6.94 -6.02 -4.07
C GLN A 178 5.82 -5.40 -4.92
N GLU A 179 4.85 -4.73 -4.29
CA GLU A 179 3.82 -3.95 -5.02
C GLU A 179 4.42 -2.79 -5.84
N ALA A 180 5.57 -2.24 -5.42
CA ALA A 180 6.36 -1.28 -6.20
C ALA A 180 7.34 -1.91 -7.18
N GLY A 181 7.28 -3.23 -7.39
CA GLY A 181 8.07 -3.94 -8.38
C GLY A 181 9.35 -4.59 -7.86
N ALA A 182 9.58 -4.65 -6.55
CA ALA A 182 10.74 -5.36 -6.01
C ALA A 182 10.80 -6.80 -6.52
N THR A 183 11.99 -7.23 -6.95
CA THR A 183 12.30 -8.65 -7.11
C THR A 183 12.41 -9.34 -5.74
N PRO A 184 12.34 -10.68 -5.65
CA PRO A 184 12.52 -11.39 -4.38
C PRO A 184 13.82 -11.02 -3.64
N VAL A 185 14.93 -10.84 -4.37
CA VAL A 185 16.22 -10.42 -3.79
C VAL A 185 16.13 -9.02 -3.19
N GLN A 186 15.58 -8.05 -3.93
CA GLN A 186 15.41 -6.68 -3.45
C GLN A 186 14.47 -6.62 -2.23
N GLU A 187 13.37 -7.37 -2.26
CA GLU A 187 12.43 -7.43 -1.15
C GLU A 187 13.10 -7.92 0.14
N ILE A 188 13.86 -9.03 0.06
CA ILE A 188 14.62 -9.55 1.21
C ILE A 188 15.62 -8.49 1.68
N ALA A 189 16.45 -7.98 0.78
CA ALA A 189 17.56 -7.10 1.12
C ALA A 189 17.08 -5.78 1.75
N TYR A 190 16.06 -5.15 1.18
CA TYR A 190 15.54 -3.88 1.67
C TYR A 190 14.75 -4.06 2.97
N ALA A 191 13.98 -5.14 3.13
CA ALA A 191 13.29 -5.42 4.39
C ALA A 191 14.26 -5.65 5.55
N ILE A 192 15.30 -6.47 5.35
CA ILE A 192 16.31 -6.72 6.40
C ILE A 192 17.14 -5.46 6.67
N SER A 193 17.47 -4.67 5.64
CA SER A 193 18.17 -3.38 5.81
C SER A 193 17.34 -2.36 6.60
N ASN A 194 16.03 -2.29 6.35
CA ASN A 194 15.10 -1.46 7.13
C ASN A 194 15.04 -1.91 8.58
N ALA A 195 14.96 -3.23 8.82
CA ALA A 195 14.98 -3.79 10.17
C ALA A 195 16.27 -3.44 10.93
N ILE A 196 17.43 -3.46 10.25
CA ILE A 196 18.71 -3.03 10.82
C ILE A 196 18.65 -1.56 11.23
N ALA A 197 18.18 -0.66 10.35
CA ALA A 197 18.08 0.77 10.67
C ALA A 197 17.19 1.04 11.89
N VAL A 198 16.07 0.31 12.03
CA VAL A 198 15.19 0.41 13.20
C VAL A 198 15.88 -0.11 14.46
N LEU A 199 16.47 -1.30 14.40
CA LEU A 199 17.13 -1.91 15.56
C LEU A 199 18.31 -1.09 16.06
N ASP A 200 19.11 -0.51 15.17
CA ASP A 200 20.22 0.37 15.53
C ASP A 200 19.69 1.63 16.24
N ALA A 201 18.61 2.25 15.74
CA ALA A 201 17.99 3.42 16.39
C ALA A 201 17.38 3.09 17.78
N VAL A 202 16.78 1.90 17.93
CA VAL A 202 16.20 1.47 19.22
C VAL A 202 17.29 1.17 20.24
N ARG A 203 18.44 0.64 19.82
CA ARG A 203 19.57 0.31 20.70
C ARG A 203 20.08 1.53 21.48
N GLU A 204 19.93 2.73 20.93
CA GLU A 204 20.27 3.99 21.60
C GLU A 204 19.24 4.41 22.68
N ARG A 205 18.03 3.82 22.67
CA ARG A 205 16.88 4.17 23.53
C ARG A 205 16.61 3.15 24.63
N VAL A 206 17.24 1.99 24.57
CA VAL A 206 17.04 0.89 25.53
C VAL A 206 18.36 0.35 26.06
N PRO A 207 18.41 -0.08 27.33
CA PRO A 207 19.52 -0.88 27.84
C PRO A 207 19.73 -2.16 27.02
N GLN A 208 20.98 -2.62 26.92
CA GLN A 208 21.37 -3.78 26.12
C GLN A 208 20.59 -5.05 26.51
N GLU A 209 20.26 -5.23 27.79
CA GLU A 209 19.49 -6.36 28.29
C GLU A 209 18.07 -6.45 27.71
N LEU A 210 17.50 -5.34 27.24
CA LEU A 210 16.18 -5.33 26.60
C LEU A 210 16.25 -5.67 25.10
N MET A 211 17.44 -5.71 24.49
CA MET A 211 17.58 -5.95 23.05
C MET A 211 17.01 -7.30 22.61
N GLY A 212 17.12 -8.34 23.45
CA GLY A 212 16.50 -9.63 23.18
C GLY A 212 14.97 -9.51 23.07
N SER A 213 14.33 -8.79 23.99
CA SER A 213 12.89 -8.55 23.97
C SER A 213 12.48 -7.64 22.81
N VAL A 214 13.27 -6.62 22.47
CA VAL A 214 13.05 -5.77 21.29
C VAL A 214 13.06 -6.61 20.01
N PHE A 215 14.12 -7.38 19.78
CA PHE A 215 14.24 -8.26 18.62
C PHE A 215 13.09 -9.27 18.58
N GLY A 216 12.77 -9.84 19.75
CA GLY A 216 11.64 -10.72 19.98
C GLY A 216 10.26 -10.09 19.83
N ARG A 217 10.14 -8.78 19.54
CA ARG A 217 8.88 -8.08 19.25
C ARG A 217 8.81 -7.42 17.89
N ILE A 218 9.90 -7.45 17.11
CA ILE A 218 9.81 -7.12 15.69
C ILE A 218 9.08 -8.26 14.97
N SER A 219 8.10 -7.89 14.14
CA SER A 219 7.46 -8.80 13.19
C SER A 219 7.65 -8.28 11.76
N PHE A 220 7.27 -9.10 10.78
CA PHE A 220 7.30 -8.74 9.36
C PHE A 220 5.92 -8.81 8.71
N PHE A 221 5.69 -7.98 7.70
CA PHE A 221 4.53 -8.05 6.80
C PHE A 221 5.01 -8.26 5.38
N VAL A 222 4.89 -9.49 4.91
CA VAL A 222 5.50 -9.96 3.67
C VAL A 222 4.46 -10.05 2.57
N ASN A 223 4.88 -9.99 1.30
CA ASN A 223 4.04 -10.26 0.13
C ASN A 223 4.37 -11.65 -0.43
N ALA A 224 3.44 -12.25 -1.16
CA ALA A 224 3.69 -13.47 -1.91
C ALA A 224 2.88 -13.44 -3.20
N GLY A 225 3.54 -13.51 -4.34
CA GLY A 225 2.93 -13.59 -5.66
C GLY A 225 2.70 -15.01 -6.16
N VAL A 226 2.05 -15.10 -7.33
CA VAL A 226 1.62 -16.37 -7.95
C VAL A 226 2.76 -17.36 -8.25
N ARG A 227 4.03 -16.92 -8.24
CA ARG A 227 5.23 -17.78 -8.36
C ARG A 227 5.52 -18.51 -7.03
N PHE A 228 4.58 -19.30 -6.56
CA PHE A 228 4.53 -19.81 -5.18
C PHE A 228 5.78 -20.59 -4.71
N ILE A 229 6.52 -21.27 -5.59
CA ILE A 229 7.77 -21.97 -5.23
C ILE A 229 8.87 -20.98 -4.84
N GLU A 230 9.05 -19.92 -5.64
CA GLU A 230 10.04 -18.88 -5.41
C GLU A 230 9.71 -18.07 -4.16
N GLU A 231 8.42 -17.78 -3.95
CA GLU A 231 7.92 -17.11 -2.75
C GLU A 231 8.14 -17.94 -1.49
N HIS A 232 7.95 -19.26 -1.57
CA HIS A 232 8.25 -20.15 -0.44
C HIS A 232 9.75 -20.12 -0.09
N ALA A 233 10.62 -20.17 -1.10
CA ALA A 233 12.07 -20.05 -0.90
C ALA A 233 12.46 -18.69 -0.32
N LYS A 234 11.83 -17.60 -0.79
CA LYS A 234 12.02 -16.23 -0.27
C LYS A 234 11.77 -16.17 1.23
N LEU A 235 10.66 -16.74 1.70
CA LEU A 235 10.32 -16.74 3.13
C LEU A 235 11.31 -17.53 3.98
N ARG A 236 11.82 -18.66 3.46
CA ARG A 236 12.88 -19.44 4.13
C ARG A 236 14.20 -18.65 4.18
N ALA A 237 14.56 -17.96 3.09
CA ALA A 237 15.74 -17.09 3.04
C ALA A 237 15.65 -15.92 4.03
N MET A 238 14.48 -15.25 4.12
CA MET A 238 14.25 -14.20 5.13
C MET A 238 14.39 -14.75 6.55
N ALA A 239 13.84 -15.95 6.82
CA ALA A 239 13.93 -16.58 8.13
C ALA A 239 15.38 -16.89 8.54
N GLN A 240 16.19 -17.41 7.60
CA GLN A 240 17.60 -17.68 7.83
C GLN A 240 18.39 -16.39 8.09
N LEU A 241 18.22 -15.37 7.25
CA LEU A 241 18.91 -14.08 7.40
C LEU A 241 18.54 -13.38 8.71
N TRP A 242 17.28 -13.47 9.13
CA TRP A 242 16.82 -12.89 10.39
C TRP A 242 17.45 -13.59 11.61
N ASP A 243 17.53 -14.93 11.60
CA ASP A 243 18.17 -15.68 12.68
C ASP A 243 19.68 -15.35 12.77
N ASP A 244 20.37 -15.36 11.62
CA ASP A 244 21.79 -14.99 11.54
C ASP A 244 22.03 -13.58 12.08
N LEU A 245 21.21 -12.62 11.66
CA LEU A 245 21.31 -11.23 12.09
C LEU A 245 21.12 -11.09 13.61
N GLY A 246 20.10 -11.74 14.18
CA GLY A 246 19.82 -11.71 15.61
C GLY A 246 20.97 -12.28 16.43
N ARG A 247 21.54 -13.39 15.98
CA ARG A 247 22.65 -14.08 16.65
C ARG A 247 23.95 -13.29 16.54
N GLU A 248 24.33 -12.88 15.34
CA GLU A 248 25.68 -12.37 15.03
C GLU A 248 25.82 -10.87 15.29
N ARG A 249 24.82 -10.05 14.91
CA ARG A 249 24.91 -8.59 15.05
C ARG A 249 24.33 -8.05 16.35
N TYR A 250 23.29 -8.70 16.87
CA TYR A 250 22.55 -8.22 18.05
C TYR A 250 22.76 -9.07 19.30
N GLY A 251 23.47 -10.20 19.21
CA GLY A 251 23.79 -11.04 20.37
C GLY A 251 22.56 -11.62 21.07
N VAL A 252 21.47 -11.85 20.33
CA VAL A 252 20.22 -12.39 20.89
C VAL A 252 20.36 -13.89 21.04
N GLU A 253 20.61 -14.39 22.26
CA GLU A 253 20.86 -15.82 22.51
C GLU A 253 19.60 -16.69 22.54
N ASP A 254 18.45 -16.15 22.99
CA ASP A 254 17.19 -16.90 23.03
C ASP A 254 16.62 -17.09 21.62
N GLU A 255 16.63 -18.34 21.14
CA GLU A 255 16.04 -18.75 19.86
C GLU A 255 14.59 -18.30 19.68
N ARG A 256 13.80 -18.21 20.77
CA ARG A 256 12.40 -17.77 20.70
C ARG A 256 12.30 -16.31 20.26
N HIS A 257 13.27 -15.47 20.62
CA HIS A 257 13.34 -14.08 20.18
C HIS A 257 13.82 -13.97 18.74
N ARG A 258 14.66 -14.90 18.26
CA ARG A 258 15.16 -14.92 16.88
C ARG A 258 14.21 -15.47 15.83
N ARG A 259 13.04 -15.98 16.22
CA ARG A 259 12.04 -16.50 15.28
C ARG A 259 11.56 -15.42 14.31
N PHE A 260 11.66 -15.70 13.03
CA PHE A 260 11.03 -14.90 11.98
C PHE A 260 9.50 -15.06 12.06
N ARG A 261 8.82 -14.02 12.56
CA ARG A 261 7.36 -13.99 12.69
C ARG A 261 6.82 -12.99 11.69
N TYR A 262 5.93 -13.45 10.82
CA TYR A 262 5.34 -12.58 9.83
C TYR A 262 3.84 -12.83 9.65
N GLY A 263 3.14 -11.73 9.37
CA GLY A 263 1.85 -11.76 8.68
C GLY A 263 2.06 -11.54 7.19
N VAL A 264 1.06 -11.84 6.39
CA VAL A 264 1.12 -11.68 4.94
C VAL A 264 -0.23 -11.25 4.39
N GLN A 265 -0.17 -10.34 3.43
CA GLN A 265 -1.18 -10.19 2.39
C GLN A 265 -0.59 -10.68 1.09
N VAL A 266 -1.32 -11.53 0.38
CA VAL A 266 -0.88 -12.03 -0.92
C VAL A 266 -0.90 -10.91 -1.96
N ASN A 267 -0.15 -11.08 -3.05
CA ASN A 267 0.17 -10.03 -4.01
C ASN A 267 -1.08 -9.41 -4.65
N SER A 268 -1.31 -8.12 -4.45
CA SER A 268 -2.43 -7.42 -5.11
C SER A 268 -2.04 -6.96 -6.52
N LEU A 269 -0.76 -6.62 -6.75
CA LEU A 269 -0.21 -6.19 -8.05
C LEU A 269 -0.43 -7.22 -9.18
N GLY A 270 -0.51 -8.50 -8.85
CA GLY A 270 -0.75 -9.59 -9.80
C GLY A 270 -2.23 -9.84 -10.12
N LEU A 271 -3.15 -9.18 -9.43
CA LEU A 271 -4.59 -9.32 -9.63
C LEU A 271 -5.04 -8.41 -10.78
N THR A 272 -6.00 -8.88 -11.58
CA THR A 272 -6.40 -8.22 -12.83
C THR A 272 -7.83 -7.71 -12.76
N GLU A 273 -8.08 -6.54 -13.35
CA GLU A 273 -9.42 -6.05 -13.67
C GLU A 273 -10.04 -6.91 -14.78
N ALA A 274 -9.25 -7.27 -15.80
CA ALA A 274 -9.70 -8.16 -16.87
C ALA A 274 -9.88 -9.59 -16.35
N GLN A 275 -11.04 -10.20 -16.63
CA GLN A 275 -11.44 -11.54 -16.15
C GLN A 275 -11.16 -11.72 -14.65
N PRO A 276 -11.76 -10.90 -13.78
CA PRO A 276 -11.39 -10.77 -12.37
C PRO A 276 -11.67 -12.04 -11.55
N GLU A 277 -12.56 -12.92 -12.01
CA GLU A 277 -12.80 -14.25 -11.41
C GLU A 277 -11.52 -15.11 -11.32
N ASN A 278 -10.56 -14.92 -12.24
CA ASN A 278 -9.28 -15.61 -12.22
C ASN A 278 -8.45 -15.28 -10.96
N ASN A 279 -8.72 -14.13 -10.32
CA ASN A 279 -8.04 -13.71 -9.10
C ASN A 279 -8.26 -14.70 -7.95
N VAL A 280 -9.39 -15.43 -7.91
CA VAL A 280 -9.63 -16.46 -6.89
C VAL A 280 -8.54 -17.54 -6.91
N TYR A 281 -8.13 -17.98 -8.11
CA TYR A 281 -7.08 -18.98 -8.26
C TYR A 281 -5.69 -18.42 -7.95
N ARG A 282 -5.42 -17.17 -8.34
CA ARG A 282 -4.16 -16.47 -8.02
C ARG A 282 -3.97 -16.39 -6.50
N ILE A 283 -4.98 -15.88 -5.79
CA ILE A 283 -5.01 -15.75 -4.34
C ILE A 283 -4.81 -17.11 -3.65
N ALA A 284 -5.43 -18.17 -4.17
CA ALA A 284 -5.25 -19.52 -3.61
C ALA A 284 -3.81 -20.03 -3.73
N LEU A 285 -3.18 -19.85 -4.90
CA LEU A 285 -1.79 -20.24 -5.13
C LEU A 285 -0.81 -19.42 -4.29
N GLU A 286 -1.08 -18.13 -4.14
CA GLU A 286 -0.30 -17.23 -3.30
C GLU A 286 -0.42 -17.58 -1.81
N ALA A 287 -1.62 -17.96 -1.35
CA ALA A 287 -1.82 -18.44 0.01
C ALA A 287 -1.02 -19.72 0.28
N LEU A 288 -0.94 -20.65 -0.69
CA LEU A 288 -0.13 -21.85 -0.55
C LEU A 288 1.35 -21.54 -0.37
N ALA A 289 1.90 -20.53 -1.07
CA ALA A 289 3.31 -20.14 -0.94
C ALA A 289 3.73 -19.89 0.52
N VAL A 290 2.80 -19.35 1.33
CA VAL A 290 3.06 -18.87 2.69
C VAL A 290 2.53 -19.78 3.78
N THR A 291 1.73 -20.79 3.43
CA THR A 291 1.17 -21.74 4.41
C THR A 291 1.78 -23.14 4.31
N LEU A 292 2.31 -23.51 3.14
CA LEU A 292 2.65 -24.89 2.80
C LEU A 292 3.81 -25.48 3.63
N GLY A 293 4.93 -24.78 3.76
CA GLY A 293 6.09 -25.25 4.54
C GLY A 293 5.99 -24.86 6.02
N ARG A 294 6.18 -25.82 6.91
CA ARG A 294 5.99 -25.65 8.37
C ARG A 294 7.00 -24.67 8.99
N SER A 295 8.28 -24.73 8.61
CA SER A 295 9.35 -23.89 9.19
C SER A 295 9.20 -22.42 8.84
N ALA A 296 8.60 -22.12 7.69
CA ALA A 296 8.38 -20.77 7.19
C ALA A 296 6.88 -20.47 7.05
N ARG A 297 6.01 -21.07 7.88
CA ARG A 297 4.56 -20.83 7.82
C ARG A 297 4.17 -19.47 8.39
N ALA A 298 3.29 -18.75 7.71
CA ALA A 298 2.75 -17.47 8.16
C ALA A 298 2.04 -17.58 9.51
N ARG A 299 2.13 -16.52 10.32
CA ARG A 299 1.45 -16.43 11.63
C ARG A 299 0.09 -15.76 11.53
N ALA A 300 -0.08 -14.90 10.54
CA ALA A 300 -1.35 -14.27 10.21
C ALA A 300 -1.49 -14.22 8.68
N LEU A 301 -2.66 -14.56 8.18
CA LEU A 301 -2.98 -14.49 6.76
C LEU A 301 -4.14 -13.53 6.56
N GLN A 302 -3.91 -12.57 5.67
CA GLN A 302 -4.91 -11.63 5.18
C GLN A 302 -4.99 -11.84 3.67
N LEU A 303 -6.19 -12.08 3.16
CA LEU A 303 -6.38 -12.30 1.73
C LEU A 303 -7.19 -11.13 1.15
N PRO A 304 -6.78 -10.58 -0.01
CA PRO A 304 -7.62 -9.67 -0.76
C PRO A 304 -8.85 -10.42 -1.27
N ALA A 305 -9.81 -9.68 -1.81
CA ALA A 305 -10.94 -10.26 -2.50
C ALA A 305 -10.65 -10.41 -3.99
N TRP A 306 -11.45 -11.21 -4.71
CA TRP A 306 -11.29 -11.43 -6.14
C TRP A 306 -11.46 -10.14 -6.97
N ASN A 307 -12.20 -9.17 -6.45
CA ASN A 307 -12.50 -7.87 -7.04
C ASN A 307 -11.56 -6.73 -6.59
N GLU A 308 -10.43 -7.04 -5.95
CA GLU A 308 -9.46 -6.04 -5.46
C GLU A 308 -9.04 -5.03 -6.54
N ALA A 309 -8.82 -5.49 -7.77
CA ALA A 309 -8.42 -4.64 -8.89
C ALA A 309 -9.56 -3.75 -9.43
N LEU A 310 -10.81 -4.01 -9.03
CA LEU A 310 -12.00 -3.23 -9.43
C LEU A 310 -12.31 -2.12 -8.42
N GLY A 311 -12.08 -2.36 -7.13
CA GLY A 311 -12.43 -1.44 -6.06
C GLY A 311 -12.63 -2.15 -4.72
N LEU A 312 -13.31 -1.47 -3.79
CA LEU A 312 -13.53 -2.00 -2.44
C LEU A 312 -14.42 -3.26 -2.48
N PRO A 313 -14.06 -4.31 -1.72
CA PRO A 313 -14.84 -5.54 -1.71
C PRO A 313 -16.14 -5.40 -0.93
N ARG A 314 -17.19 -6.09 -1.39
CA ARG A 314 -18.46 -6.21 -0.66
C ARG A 314 -18.30 -7.19 0.50
N PRO A 315 -19.17 -7.15 1.51
CA PRO A 315 -19.10 -8.09 2.64
C PRO A 315 -19.13 -9.58 2.26
N TRP A 316 -19.79 -9.92 1.15
CA TRP A 316 -19.80 -11.29 0.62
C TRP A 316 -18.43 -11.68 0.05
N ASP A 317 -17.77 -10.78 -0.68
CA ASP A 317 -16.45 -11.04 -1.29
C ASP A 317 -15.39 -11.27 -0.19
N GLN A 318 -15.42 -10.46 0.88
CA GLN A 318 -14.55 -10.66 2.05
C GLN A 318 -14.79 -12.00 2.74
N GLN A 319 -16.07 -12.42 2.87
CA GLN A 319 -16.40 -13.71 3.42
C GLN A 319 -15.87 -14.85 2.55
N TRP A 320 -15.86 -14.69 1.23
CA TRP A 320 -15.31 -15.70 0.33
C TRP A 320 -13.81 -15.89 0.54
N SER A 321 -13.05 -14.80 0.68
CA SER A 321 -11.62 -14.86 1.03
C SER A 321 -11.38 -15.50 2.41
N LEU A 322 -12.27 -15.25 3.39
CA LEU A 322 -12.20 -15.95 4.69
C LEU A 322 -12.44 -17.47 4.54
N ARG A 323 -13.36 -17.89 3.66
CA ARG A 323 -13.63 -19.32 3.42
C ARG A 323 -12.43 -20.04 2.83
N LEU A 324 -11.66 -19.40 1.93
CA LEU A 324 -10.42 -19.97 1.42
C LEU A 324 -9.46 -20.33 2.56
N GLN A 325 -9.26 -19.42 3.52
CA GLN A 325 -8.40 -19.69 4.68
C GLN A 325 -8.93 -20.83 5.55
N GLN A 326 -10.25 -20.90 5.75
CA GLN A 326 -10.88 -21.93 6.58
C GLN A 326 -10.81 -23.31 5.93
N ILE A 327 -11.06 -23.41 4.62
CA ILE A 327 -10.89 -24.66 3.86
C ILE A 327 -9.44 -25.12 3.97
N LEU A 328 -8.48 -24.23 3.71
CA LEU A 328 -7.07 -24.56 3.78
C LEU A 328 -6.66 -25.02 5.18
N ALA A 329 -7.16 -24.36 6.22
CA ALA A 329 -6.83 -24.71 7.59
C ALA A 329 -7.51 -26.00 8.05
N TYR A 330 -8.81 -26.19 7.78
CA TYR A 330 -9.66 -27.18 8.45
C TYR A 330 -10.05 -28.39 7.61
N GLU A 331 -10.00 -28.30 6.28
CA GLU A 331 -10.38 -29.40 5.38
C GLU A 331 -9.17 -30.12 4.78
N THR A 332 -7.99 -29.47 4.78
CA THR A 332 -6.74 -30.10 4.34
C THR A 332 -5.95 -30.68 5.50
N ASP A 333 -5.00 -31.56 5.19
CA ASP A 333 -4.07 -32.17 6.14
C ASP A 333 -2.78 -31.35 6.35
N LEU A 334 -2.73 -30.10 5.84
CA LEU A 334 -1.56 -29.22 5.86
C LEU A 334 -0.95 -29.02 7.26
N LEU A 335 -1.78 -29.04 8.30
CA LEU A 335 -1.36 -28.80 9.69
C LEU A 335 -0.99 -30.09 10.44
N GLU A 336 -1.06 -31.26 9.78
CA GLU A 336 -0.86 -32.58 10.40
C GLU A 336 0.56 -33.16 10.18
N TYR A 337 1.37 -32.56 9.30
CA TYR A 337 2.68 -33.10 8.90
C TYR A 337 3.85 -32.21 9.33
N PRO A 338 5.05 -32.79 9.54
CA PRO A 338 6.32 -32.06 9.61
C PRO A 338 6.58 -31.24 8.33
N ASP A 339 7.70 -30.51 8.27
CA ASP A 339 8.00 -29.68 7.11
C ASP A 339 8.29 -30.53 5.86
N ILE A 340 7.39 -30.47 4.87
CA ILE A 340 7.49 -31.26 3.64
C ILE A 340 8.65 -30.84 2.71
N PHE A 341 9.31 -29.71 2.99
CA PHE A 341 10.48 -29.26 2.24
C PHE A 341 11.82 -29.73 2.84
N GLU A 342 11.80 -30.43 3.97
CA GLU A 342 13.01 -30.96 4.60
C GLU A 342 13.77 -31.92 3.67
N GLY A 343 15.05 -31.64 3.42
CA GLY A 343 15.91 -32.41 2.52
C GLY A 343 15.73 -32.15 1.02
N SER A 344 14.92 -31.16 0.63
CA SER A 344 14.73 -30.80 -0.78
C SER A 344 15.94 -30.02 -1.31
N LYS A 345 16.80 -30.69 -2.09
CA LYS A 345 17.99 -30.07 -2.72
C LYS A 345 17.67 -28.88 -3.61
N VAL A 346 16.53 -28.90 -4.30
CA VAL A 346 16.10 -27.79 -5.17
C VAL A 346 15.71 -26.58 -4.34
N MET A 347 14.95 -26.79 -3.25
CA MET A 347 14.55 -25.71 -2.36
C MET A 347 15.75 -25.13 -1.62
N GLU A 348 16.66 -25.98 -1.12
CA GLU A 348 17.89 -25.55 -0.47
C GLU A 348 18.76 -24.68 -1.39
N ALA A 349 19.01 -25.12 -2.63
CA ALA A 349 19.78 -24.33 -3.60
C ALA A 349 19.12 -23.00 -3.97
N LEU A 350 17.78 -22.98 -4.06
CA LEU A 350 17.04 -21.74 -4.35
C LEU A 350 17.11 -20.75 -3.16
N VAL A 351 17.00 -21.26 -1.93
CA VAL A 351 17.17 -20.45 -0.72
C VAL A 351 18.58 -19.88 -0.64
N GLU A 352 19.61 -20.69 -0.90
CA GLU A 352 21.01 -20.25 -0.91
C GLU A 352 21.24 -19.12 -1.92
N ALA A 353 20.77 -19.29 -3.16
CA ALA A 353 20.88 -18.25 -4.19
C ALA A 353 20.19 -16.93 -3.81
N LEU A 354 19.02 -17.00 -3.16
CA LEU A 354 18.30 -15.82 -2.67
C LEU A 354 19.03 -15.15 -1.50
N VAL A 355 19.59 -15.94 -0.58
CA VAL A 355 20.40 -15.44 0.55
C VAL A 355 21.64 -14.72 0.04
N ASP A 356 22.37 -15.30 -0.91
CA ASP A 356 23.58 -14.70 -1.48
C ASP A 356 23.28 -13.39 -2.21
N GLY A 357 22.26 -13.40 -3.07
CA GLY A 357 21.80 -12.19 -3.76
C GLY A 357 21.37 -11.10 -2.78
N ALA A 358 20.61 -11.46 -1.74
CA ALA A 358 20.17 -10.51 -0.73
C ALA A 358 21.33 -9.95 0.09
N ARG A 359 22.32 -10.77 0.46
CA ARG A 359 23.53 -10.31 1.18
C ARG A 359 24.33 -9.31 0.33
N ALA A 360 24.47 -9.55 -0.97
CA ALA A 360 25.14 -8.63 -1.88
C ALA A 360 24.42 -7.28 -1.97
N GLU A 361 23.09 -7.29 -2.13
CA GLU A 361 22.29 -6.05 -2.19
C GLU A 361 22.25 -5.32 -0.84
N MET A 362 22.20 -6.05 0.28
CA MET A 362 22.33 -5.47 1.63
C MET A 362 23.70 -4.80 1.82
N ALA A 363 24.78 -5.40 1.33
CA ALA A 363 26.11 -4.79 1.37
C ALA A 363 26.14 -3.48 0.58
N ARG A 364 25.49 -3.44 -0.59
CA ARG A 364 25.36 -2.21 -1.38
C ARG A 364 24.61 -1.11 -0.63
N VAL A 365 23.49 -1.44 0.02
CA VAL A 365 22.75 -0.50 0.87
C VAL A 365 23.63 -0.01 2.03
N ALA A 366 24.44 -0.89 2.64
CA ALA A 366 25.35 -0.52 3.70
C ALA A 366 26.49 0.41 3.23
N GLU A 367 27.04 0.22 2.03
CA GLU A 367 28.05 1.11 1.41
C GLU A 367 27.51 2.53 1.19
N LEU A 368 26.23 2.65 0.83
CA LEU A 368 25.52 3.94 0.74
C LEU A 368 25.17 4.53 2.11
N GLY A 369 25.59 3.86 3.18
CA GLY A 369 25.45 4.32 4.55
C GLY A 369 24.16 3.87 5.23
N GLY A 370 23.52 2.80 4.75
CA GLY A 370 22.35 2.17 5.36
C GLY A 370 21.03 2.67 4.79
N ALA A 371 19.94 1.97 5.13
CA ALA A 371 18.64 2.11 4.50
C ALA A 371 18.09 3.55 4.48
N VAL A 372 18.29 4.33 5.55
CA VAL A 372 17.82 5.72 5.64
C VAL A 372 18.48 6.62 4.58
N ARG A 373 19.78 6.44 4.33
CA ARG A 373 20.53 7.24 3.34
C ARG A 373 20.41 6.69 1.91
N ALA A 374 20.12 5.39 1.79
CA ALA A 374 19.99 4.72 0.50
C ALA A 374 18.57 4.79 -0.10
N VAL A 375 17.65 5.59 0.46
CA VAL A 375 16.25 5.67 0.00
C VAL A 375 16.15 5.98 -1.50
N ASP A 376 16.92 6.95 -2.00
CA ASP A 376 16.90 7.33 -3.43
C ASP A 376 17.33 6.16 -4.33
N TYR A 377 18.45 5.52 -4.01
CA TYR A 377 18.94 4.33 -4.73
C TYR A 377 17.92 3.19 -4.71
N MET A 378 17.36 2.86 -3.54
CA MET A 378 16.37 1.80 -3.42
C MET A 378 15.11 2.13 -4.23
N LYS A 379 14.61 3.37 -4.17
CA LYS A 379 13.45 3.82 -4.95
C LYS A 379 13.71 3.70 -6.45
N ALA A 380 14.83 4.20 -6.95
CA ALA A 380 15.21 4.10 -8.36
C ALA A 380 15.30 2.63 -8.81
N SER A 381 15.84 1.75 -7.96
CA SER A 381 15.96 0.32 -8.24
C SER A 381 14.61 -0.40 -8.32
N LEU A 382 13.63 0.02 -7.53
CA LEU A 382 12.25 -0.48 -7.58
C LEU A 382 11.52 -0.01 -8.86
N VAL A 383 11.67 1.28 -9.21
CA VAL A 383 11.10 1.82 -10.45
C VAL A 383 11.64 1.07 -11.67
N GLU A 384 12.94 0.79 -11.69
CA GLU A 384 13.56 0.04 -12.78
C GLU A 384 13.07 -1.41 -12.85
N SER A 385 13.01 -2.13 -11.72
CA SER A 385 12.53 -3.51 -11.72
C SER A 385 11.05 -3.61 -12.12
N HIS A 386 10.23 -2.63 -11.72
CA HIS A 386 8.84 -2.52 -12.15
C HIS A 386 8.73 -2.27 -13.66
N ARG A 387 9.56 -1.38 -14.20
CA ARG A 387 9.63 -1.09 -15.64
C ARG A 387 10.00 -2.33 -16.45
N GLN A 388 11.00 -3.09 -15.99
CA GLN A 388 11.39 -4.36 -16.63
C GLN A 388 10.27 -5.40 -16.60
N ARG A 389 9.50 -5.47 -15.51
CA ARG A 389 8.32 -6.34 -15.45
C ARG A 389 7.30 -5.99 -16.53
N TRP A 390 6.95 -4.71 -16.67
CA TRP A 390 6.00 -4.24 -17.69
C TRP A 390 6.49 -4.53 -19.10
N ARG A 391 7.75 -4.23 -19.41
CA ARG A 391 8.35 -4.55 -20.71
C ARG A 391 8.18 -6.03 -21.08
N ARG A 392 8.38 -6.95 -20.12
CA ARG A 392 8.22 -8.40 -20.35
C ARG A 392 6.76 -8.79 -20.59
N ILE A 393 5.81 -8.09 -19.98
CA ILE A 393 4.37 -8.28 -20.21
C ILE A 393 3.99 -7.80 -21.61
N GLU A 394 4.43 -6.59 -21.98
CA GLU A 394 4.21 -5.97 -23.30
C GLU A 394 4.80 -6.82 -24.43
N ALA A 395 6.02 -7.36 -24.22
CA ALA A 395 6.68 -8.25 -25.17
C ALA A 395 6.11 -9.69 -25.20
N GLY A 396 5.15 -10.02 -24.32
CA GLY A 396 4.56 -11.36 -24.22
C GLY A 396 5.48 -12.43 -23.60
N GLU A 397 6.66 -12.06 -23.09
CA GLU A 397 7.59 -12.93 -22.37
C GLU A 397 7.04 -13.35 -21.00
N LEU A 398 6.26 -12.48 -20.36
CA LEU A 398 5.50 -12.76 -19.15
C LEU A 398 4.00 -12.83 -19.50
N THR A 399 3.45 -14.04 -19.48
CA THR A 399 2.02 -14.26 -19.74
C THR A 399 1.19 -13.88 -18.52
N VAL A 400 0.15 -13.06 -18.74
CA VAL A 400 -0.90 -12.72 -17.79
C VAL A 400 -2.24 -13.16 -18.39
N VAL A 401 -2.77 -14.28 -17.90
CA VAL A 401 -4.02 -14.90 -18.39
C VAL A 401 -5.19 -13.92 -18.23
N GLY A 402 -5.96 -13.75 -19.29
CA GLY A 402 -7.10 -12.83 -19.37
C GLY A 402 -6.72 -11.39 -19.72
N MET A 403 -5.43 -11.04 -19.74
CA MET A 403 -4.94 -9.69 -20.01
C MET A 403 -4.18 -9.61 -21.35
N ASN A 404 -3.03 -10.29 -21.47
CA ASN A 404 -2.22 -10.32 -22.71
C ASN A 404 -2.31 -11.65 -23.47
N ARG A 405 -2.92 -12.69 -22.88
CA ARG A 405 -3.19 -13.98 -23.52
C ARG A 405 -4.47 -14.58 -22.97
N PHE A 406 -5.19 -15.32 -23.82
CA PHE A 406 -6.51 -15.89 -23.51
C PHE A 406 -7.53 -14.80 -23.14
N THR A 407 -7.63 -13.77 -23.98
CA THR A 407 -8.39 -12.55 -23.70
C THR A 407 -9.90 -12.68 -23.94
N SER A 408 -10.33 -13.59 -24.81
CA SER A 408 -11.75 -13.91 -25.04
C SER A 408 -12.38 -14.58 -23.82
N THR A 409 -13.57 -14.13 -23.41
CA THR A 409 -14.31 -14.66 -22.26
C THR A 409 -15.81 -14.60 -22.47
N GLU A 410 -16.56 -15.43 -21.75
CA GLU A 410 -18.01 -15.31 -21.59
C GLU A 410 -18.37 -14.21 -20.58
N PRO A 411 -19.60 -13.66 -20.61
CA PRO A 411 -20.07 -12.68 -19.62
C PRO A 411 -20.00 -13.23 -18.18
N SER A 412 -19.40 -12.46 -17.27
CA SER A 412 -19.27 -12.85 -15.87
C SER A 412 -20.51 -12.44 -15.06
N PRO A 413 -21.19 -13.38 -14.36
CA PRO A 413 -22.31 -13.03 -13.48
C PRO A 413 -21.85 -12.25 -12.24
N LEU A 414 -20.56 -12.30 -11.89
CA LEU A 414 -20.02 -11.64 -10.69
C LEU A 414 -19.91 -10.11 -10.85
N THR A 415 -19.88 -9.63 -12.09
CA THR A 415 -19.74 -8.21 -12.45
C THR A 415 -21.00 -7.65 -13.13
N ALA A 416 -22.04 -8.47 -13.31
CA ALA A 416 -23.26 -8.10 -14.03
C ALA A 416 -24.30 -7.34 -13.16
N ASP A 417 -24.10 -7.28 -11.86
CA ASP A 417 -25.00 -6.56 -10.93
C ASP A 417 -24.86 -5.04 -11.08
N ALA A 418 -25.88 -4.30 -10.60
CA ALA A 418 -25.94 -2.84 -10.69
C ALA A 418 -24.82 -2.11 -9.92
N ASP A 419 -24.17 -2.78 -8.97
CA ASP A 419 -23.03 -2.25 -8.21
C ASP A 419 -21.67 -2.48 -8.91
N GLY A 420 -21.67 -3.13 -10.09
CA GLY A 420 -20.45 -3.48 -10.82
C GLY A 420 -19.52 -4.42 -10.06
N GLY A 421 -20.02 -5.07 -9.00
CA GLY A 421 -19.23 -5.96 -8.14
C GLY A 421 -18.43 -5.25 -7.05
N ILE A 422 -18.62 -3.96 -6.76
CA ILE A 422 -17.83 -3.21 -5.77
C ILE A 422 -18.68 -2.53 -4.69
N LEU A 423 -18.05 -2.17 -3.57
CA LEU A 423 -18.64 -1.33 -2.53
C LEU A 423 -18.33 0.16 -2.77
N VAL A 424 -19.37 1.00 -2.80
CA VAL A 424 -19.23 2.46 -2.85
C VAL A 424 -19.56 3.06 -1.49
N VAL A 425 -18.62 3.85 -0.95
CA VAL A 425 -18.84 4.59 0.31
C VAL A 425 -19.76 5.78 0.06
N ASP A 426 -20.76 5.96 0.94
CA ASP A 426 -21.71 7.07 0.89
C ASP A 426 -20.98 8.42 1.09
N PRO A 427 -21.09 9.39 0.14
CA PRO A 427 -20.48 10.72 0.27
C PRO A 427 -20.87 11.46 1.56
N ARG A 428 -22.01 11.13 2.18
CA ARG A 428 -22.44 11.73 3.45
C ARG A 428 -21.49 11.44 4.60
N VAL A 429 -20.70 10.36 4.54
CA VAL A 429 -19.74 10.00 5.58
C VAL A 429 -18.79 11.16 5.88
N GLU A 430 -18.24 11.80 4.84
CA GLU A 430 -17.29 12.90 5.01
C GLU A 430 -17.92 14.08 5.75
N ALA A 431 -19.13 14.47 5.34
CA ALA A 431 -19.88 15.55 6.01
C ALA A 431 -20.22 15.19 7.47
N GLU A 432 -20.61 13.95 7.73
CA GLU A 432 -20.89 13.43 9.07
C GLU A 432 -19.64 13.48 9.98
N GLN A 433 -18.48 13.04 9.47
CA GLN A 433 -17.21 13.04 10.21
C GLN A 433 -16.67 14.46 10.45
N ARG A 434 -16.81 15.35 9.47
CA ARG A 434 -16.45 16.77 9.64
C ARG A 434 -17.29 17.42 10.75
N ALA A 435 -18.61 17.22 10.73
CA ALA A 435 -19.48 17.74 11.78
C ALA A 435 -19.19 17.10 13.15
N ALA A 436 -18.81 15.82 13.18
CA ALA A 436 -18.42 15.13 14.40
C ALA A 436 -17.16 15.71 15.03
N VAL A 437 -16.09 15.94 14.26
CA VAL A 437 -14.85 16.52 14.80
C VAL A 437 -15.02 17.99 15.22
N GLU A 438 -15.84 18.77 14.51
CA GLU A 438 -16.18 20.14 14.91
C GLU A 438 -16.91 20.17 16.27
N ARG A 439 -17.85 19.24 16.48
CA ARG A 439 -18.55 19.06 17.76
C ARG A 439 -17.61 18.58 18.88
N TRP A 440 -16.73 17.64 18.60
CA TRP A 440 -15.75 17.17 19.58
C TRP A 440 -14.89 18.31 20.11
N ARG A 441 -14.44 19.20 19.22
CA ARG A 441 -13.66 20.38 19.61
C ARG A 441 -14.45 21.37 20.45
N SER A 442 -15.76 21.51 20.24
CA SER A 442 -16.59 22.46 21.00
C SER A 442 -16.97 21.95 22.40
N GLU A 443 -16.96 20.63 22.61
CA GLU A 443 -17.42 20.00 23.86
C GLU A 443 -16.27 19.58 24.80
N ARG A 444 -15.03 19.46 24.32
CA ARG A 444 -13.88 19.00 25.10
C ARG A 444 -13.31 20.06 26.06
N ASP A 445 -12.46 19.61 26.99
CA ASP A 445 -11.66 20.48 27.85
C ASP A 445 -10.49 21.10 27.06
N GLN A 446 -10.74 22.28 26.49
CA GLN A 446 -9.77 22.96 25.63
C GLN A 446 -8.46 23.35 26.36
N PRO A 447 -8.48 23.88 27.60
CA PRO A 447 -7.25 24.09 28.39
C PRO A 447 -6.41 22.82 28.58
N ALA A 448 -7.04 21.69 28.88
CA ALA A 448 -6.31 20.43 29.06
C ALA A 448 -5.63 19.97 27.75
N VAL A 449 -6.33 20.10 26.61
CA VAL A 449 -5.77 19.79 25.29
C VAL A 449 -4.60 20.70 24.95
N ALA A 450 -4.75 22.01 25.14
CA ALA A 450 -3.68 22.97 24.86
C ALA A 450 -2.41 22.65 25.66
N HIS A 451 -2.56 22.40 26.97
CA HIS A 451 -1.43 22.03 27.82
C HIS A 451 -0.75 20.72 27.38
N ALA A 452 -1.54 19.71 27.01
CA ALA A 452 -1.00 18.43 26.55
C ALA A 452 -0.25 18.55 25.20
N LEU A 453 -0.72 19.39 24.29
CA LEU A 453 -0.05 19.67 23.01
C LEU A 453 1.23 20.51 23.21
N GLU A 454 1.23 21.46 24.14
CA GLU A 454 2.44 22.20 24.53
C GLU A 454 3.52 21.26 25.08
N GLU A 455 3.14 20.32 25.94
CA GLU A 455 4.07 19.31 26.48
C GLU A 455 4.56 18.35 25.39
N LEU A 456 3.68 17.93 24.46
CA LEU A 456 4.08 17.16 23.29
C LEU A 456 5.12 17.92 22.45
N ALA A 457 4.91 19.21 22.19
CA ALA A 457 5.86 20.04 21.46
C ALA A 457 7.19 20.20 22.22
N ARG A 458 7.16 20.33 23.55
CA ARG A 458 8.36 20.40 24.39
C ARG A 458 9.17 19.11 24.30
N VAL A 459 8.53 17.95 24.47
CA VAL A 459 9.18 16.63 24.36
C VAL A 459 9.67 16.37 22.94
N ALA A 460 8.93 16.78 21.91
CA ALA A 460 9.37 16.69 20.52
C ALA A 460 10.68 17.46 20.29
N ARG A 461 10.92 18.59 20.97
CA ARG A 461 12.20 19.33 20.92
C ARG A 461 13.31 18.69 21.76
N ALA A 462 12.96 17.92 22.80
CA ALA A 462 13.92 17.26 23.67
C ALA A 462 14.26 15.84 23.18
N GLU A 463 15.31 15.70 22.36
CA GLU A 463 15.63 14.45 21.65
C GLU A 463 15.76 13.21 22.53
N GLN A 464 16.22 13.36 23.78
CA GLN A 464 16.46 12.25 24.71
C GLN A 464 15.22 11.78 25.47
N GLU A 465 14.14 12.56 25.45
CA GLU A 465 12.88 12.20 26.09
C GLU A 465 12.01 11.36 25.15
N ASN A 466 11.42 10.30 25.71
CA ASN A 466 10.51 9.43 24.97
C ASN A 466 9.18 10.14 24.73
N ILE A 467 8.72 10.17 23.48
CA ILE A 467 7.51 10.92 23.09
C ILE A 467 6.18 10.26 23.48
N MET A 468 6.16 8.94 23.76
CA MET A 468 4.91 8.21 23.97
C MET A 468 4.12 8.67 25.20
N PRO A 469 4.72 8.95 26.38
CA PRO A 469 3.98 9.49 27.52
C PRO A 469 3.23 10.79 27.21
N ALA A 470 3.87 11.75 26.54
CA ALA A 470 3.22 13.00 26.13
C ALA A 470 2.14 12.76 25.06
N THR A 471 2.39 11.82 24.14
CA THR A 471 1.40 11.41 23.13
C THR A 471 0.14 10.80 23.76
N ILE A 472 0.30 9.94 24.77
CA ILE A 472 -0.81 9.34 25.53
C ILE A 472 -1.56 10.40 26.35
N ALA A 473 -0.85 11.35 26.95
CA ALA A 473 -1.47 12.47 27.65
C ALA A 473 -2.34 13.33 26.71
N ALA A 474 -1.85 13.64 25.50
CA ALA A 474 -2.61 14.36 24.49
C ALA A 474 -3.85 13.57 24.01
N ALA A 475 -3.69 12.26 23.79
CA ALA A 475 -4.79 11.36 23.45
C ALA A 475 -5.87 11.37 24.53
N ARG A 476 -5.47 11.28 25.80
CA ARG A 476 -6.37 11.28 26.96
C ARG A 476 -7.10 12.62 27.11
N ALA A 477 -6.39 13.74 26.89
CA ALA A 477 -6.97 15.08 26.93
C ALA A 477 -8.01 15.33 25.83
N GLY A 478 -7.95 14.58 24.71
CA GLY A 478 -8.87 14.70 23.59
C GLY A 478 -8.34 15.60 22.47
N ALA A 479 -7.02 15.70 22.31
CA ALA A 479 -6.42 16.23 21.09
C ALA A 479 -6.90 15.43 19.87
N THR A 480 -6.95 16.07 18.71
CA THR A 480 -7.27 15.37 17.46
C THR A 480 -6.01 14.88 16.73
N THR A 481 -6.18 13.96 15.79
CA THR A 481 -5.14 13.45 14.88
C THR A 481 -4.46 14.60 14.14
N GLY A 482 -5.23 15.55 13.62
CA GLY A 482 -4.72 16.74 12.95
C GLY A 482 -3.95 17.67 13.87
N GLU A 483 -4.41 17.89 15.11
CA GLU A 483 -3.71 18.73 16.09
C GLU A 483 -2.39 18.11 16.55
N TRP A 484 -2.38 16.80 16.82
CA TRP A 484 -1.16 16.06 17.14
C TRP A 484 -0.14 16.17 16.01
N ALA A 485 -0.58 15.91 14.77
CA ALA A 485 0.31 15.97 13.61
C ALA A 485 0.78 17.40 13.32
N HIS A 486 -0.09 18.40 13.43
CA HIS A 486 0.28 19.80 13.24
C HIS A 486 1.33 20.25 14.27
N THR A 487 1.12 19.93 15.55
CA THR A 487 2.07 20.21 16.63
C THR A 487 3.45 19.63 16.33
N LEU A 488 3.51 18.41 15.78
CA LEU A 488 4.78 17.79 15.39
C LEU A 488 5.36 18.39 14.10
N ARG A 489 4.54 18.80 13.13
CA ARG A 489 5.00 19.52 11.93
C ARG A 489 5.64 20.86 12.28
N GLU A 490 5.16 21.57 13.30
CA GLU A 490 5.79 22.81 13.77
C GLU A 490 7.20 22.59 14.35
N VAL A 491 7.46 21.40 14.89
CA VAL A 491 8.77 21.06 15.49
C VAL A 491 9.71 20.39 14.49
N PHE A 492 9.20 19.44 13.71
CA PHE A 492 9.99 18.59 12.82
C PHE A 492 10.06 19.11 11.39
N GLY A 493 9.17 20.03 11.01
CA GLY A 493 8.97 20.48 9.64
C GLY A 493 8.11 19.53 8.81
N GLU A 494 7.79 19.99 7.60
CA GLU A 494 7.11 19.19 6.57
C GLU A 494 8.13 18.49 5.66
N TYR A 495 7.70 17.41 5.02
CA TYR A 495 8.55 16.62 4.12
C TYR A 495 7.86 16.34 2.80
N ARG A 496 8.61 16.46 1.70
CA ARG A 496 8.24 15.97 0.36
C ARG A 496 9.25 14.91 -0.05
N ALA A 497 8.76 13.72 -0.37
CA ALA A 497 9.64 12.63 -0.81
C ALA A 497 10.12 12.85 -2.25
N PRO A 498 11.29 12.30 -2.61
CA PRO A 498 11.77 12.23 -3.99
C PRO A 498 10.79 11.44 -4.87
N THR A 499 10.70 11.81 -6.14
CA THR A 499 9.78 11.17 -7.11
C THR A 499 10.38 9.92 -7.77
N GLY A 500 11.69 9.71 -7.71
CA GLY A 500 12.40 8.60 -8.38
C GLY A 500 12.46 8.71 -9.92
N VAL A 501 11.65 9.56 -10.54
CA VAL A 501 11.57 9.72 -12.00
C VAL A 501 12.80 10.45 -12.57
N GLY A 502 13.45 11.34 -11.80
CA GLY A 502 14.60 12.12 -12.27
C GLY A 502 15.87 11.32 -12.59
N GLU A 503 16.06 10.15 -11.97
CA GLU A 503 17.28 9.34 -12.06
C GLU A 503 17.12 8.09 -12.95
N ALA A 504 15.91 7.82 -13.44
CA ALA A 504 15.64 6.67 -14.31
C ALA A 504 16.36 6.83 -15.66
N ALA A 505 17.13 5.80 -16.06
CA ALA A 505 17.87 5.83 -17.32
C ALA A 505 16.94 5.74 -18.53
N ALA A 506 17.10 6.68 -19.48
CA ALA A 506 16.39 6.65 -20.76
C ALA A 506 16.78 5.40 -21.55
N VAL A 507 15.80 4.71 -22.12
CA VAL A 507 16.06 3.55 -22.99
C VAL A 507 15.77 3.89 -24.44
N SER A 508 16.67 3.47 -25.33
CA SER A 508 16.40 3.39 -26.76
C SER A 508 15.85 1.99 -27.07
N SER A 509 14.56 1.87 -27.33
CA SER A 509 13.98 0.70 -27.98
C SER A 509 13.41 1.10 -29.34
N ALA A 510 13.31 0.14 -30.26
CA ALA A 510 12.66 0.34 -31.55
C ALA A 510 11.18 0.74 -31.35
N ASP A 511 10.52 0.19 -30.34
CA ASP A 511 9.10 0.41 -30.04
C ASP A 511 8.75 1.83 -29.56
N ILE A 512 9.75 2.64 -29.19
CA ILE A 512 9.57 4.05 -28.76
C ILE A 512 9.89 5.02 -29.90
N ALA A 513 10.52 4.57 -30.99
CA ALA A 513 10.93 5.45 -32.09
C ALA A 513 9.73 6.13 -32.77
N GLU A 514 8.66 5.38 -33.02
CA GLU A 514 7.42 5.91 -33.61
C GLU A 514 6.80 7.02 -32.73
N LEU A 515 6.74 6.79 -31.41
CA LEU A 515 6.25 7.79 -30.45
C LEU A 515 7.09 9.07 -30.48
N ARG A 516 8.41 8.95 -30.61
CA ARG A 516 9.31 10.12 -30.70
C ARG A 516 9.06 10.94 -31.97
N GLU A 517 8.85 10.28 -33.09
CA GLU A 517 8.51 10.96 -34.35
C GLU A 517 7.18 11.71 -34.25
N GLU A 518 6.17 11.11 -33.62
CA GLU A 518 4.89 11.76 -33.37
C GLU A 518 5.01 12.96 -32.42
N VAL A 519 5.76 12.83 -31.33
CA VAL A 519 6.03 13.93 -30.40
C VAL A 519 6.76 15.07 -31.09
N GLU A 520 7.75 14.78 -31.94
CA GLU A 520 8.46 15.82 -32.70
C GLU A 520 7.52 16.55 -33.65
N ARG A 521 6.71 15.81 -34.42
CA ARG A 521 5.71 16.41 -35.33
C ARG A 521 4.74 17.35 -34.60
N VAL A 522 4.21 16.93 -33.45
CA VAL A 522 3.31 17.77 -32.65
C VAL A 522 4.07 18.96 -32.04
N SER A 523 5.31 18.75 -31.60
CA SER A 523 6.16 19.82 -31.06
C SER A 523 6.51 20.89 -32.10
N GLU A 524 6.76 20.50 -33.35
CA GLU A 524 6.96 21.43 -34.47
C GLU A 524 5.72 22.28 -34.71
N ALA A 525 4.53 21.67 -34.69
CA ALA A 525 3.25 22.40 -34.84
C ALA A 525 2.97 23.36 -33.66
N LEU A 526 3.36 22.99 -32.44
CA LEU A 526 3.26 23.82 -31.24
C LEU A 526 4.31 24.96 -31.20
N GLY A 527 5.37 24.87 -32.01
CA GLY A 527 6.52 25.78 -31.95
C GLY A 527 7.41 25.59 -30.71
N ARG A 528 7.14 24.57 -29.90
CA ARG A 528 7.91 24.18 -28.70
C ARG A 528 7.62 22.73 -28.36
N ARG A 529 8.49 22.13 -27.55
CA ARG A 529 8.36 20.74 -27.13
C ARG A 529 7.02 20.47 -26.43
N LEU A 530 6.37 19.38 -26.82
CA LEU A 530 5.17 18.87 -26.16
C LEU A 530 5.47 18.64 -24.67
N LYS A 531 4.59 19.17 -23.81
CA LYS A 531 4.81 19.24 -22.36
C LYS A 531 3.61 18.63 -21.64
N PHE A 532 3.87 17.62 -20.82
CA PHE A 532 2.87 16.84 -20.11
C PHE A 532 3.02 17.03 -18.59
N LEU A 533 1.94 17.40 -17.91
CA LEU A 533 1.89 17.43 -16.45
C LEU A 533 1.24 16.15 -15.93
N VAL A 534 1.92 15.45 -15.03
CA VAL A 534 1.34 14.33 -14.28
C VAL A 534 1.05 14.78 -12.86
N GLY A 535 -0.23 14.78 -12.47
CA GLY A 535 -0.71 15.27 -11.18
C GLY A 535 -1.34 14.16 -10.33
N LYS A 536 -1.14 14.24 -9.00
CA LYS A 536 -1.83 13.39 -8.03
C LYS A 536 -2.54 14.24 -6.97
N PRO A 537 -3.84 14.54 -7.16
CA PRO A 537 -4.59 15.37 -6.23
C PRO A 537 -4.93 14.60 -4.94
N GLY A 538 -5.07 15.34 -3.83
CA GLY A 538 -5.54 14.77 -2.56
C GLY A 538 -4.48 13.97 -1.82
N LEU A 539 -4.87 12.98 -1.02
CA LEU A 539 -3.93 12.23 -0.16
C LEU A 539 -3.43 10.92 -0.77
N ASP A 540 -3.84 10.58 -1.99
CA ASP A 540 -3.50 9.32 -2.64
C ASP A 540 -1.98 9.17 -2.83
N GLY A 541 -1.41 8.19 -2.12
CA GLY A 541 0.02 7.87 -2.13
C GLY A 541 0.44 6.90 -3.24
N HIS A 542 -0.49 6.31 -4.00
CA HIS A 542 -0.17 5.32 -5.03
C HIS A 542 0.50 5.96 -6.25
N SER A 543 1.82 6.04 -6.26
CA SER A 543 2.57 6.74 -7.31
C SER A 543 3.06 5.86 -8.45
N ASN A 544 3.11 4.53 -8.30
CA ASN A 544 3.73 3.63 -9.29
C ASN A 544 3.22 3.84 -10.72
N GLY A 545 1.90 3.89 -10.93
CA GLY A 545 1.32 4.12 -12.25
C GLY A 545 1.69 5.49 -12.82
N ALA A 546 1.59 6.54 -12.00
CA ALA A 546 1.98 7.91 -12.38
C ALA A 546 3.48 8.01 -12.73
N GLU A 547 4.34 7.33 -11.97
CA GLU A 547 5.79 7.27 -12.21
C GLU A 547 6.10 6.56 -13.54
N GLN A 548 5.45 5.42 -13.83
CA GLN A 548 5.63 4.71 -15.11
C GLN A 548 5.16 5.55 -16.31
N ILE A 549 4.03 6.23 -16.18
CA ILE A 549 3.50 7.15 -17.19
C ILE A 549 4.45 8.33 -17.42
N ALA A 550 4.95 8.95 -16.34
CA ALA A 550 5.91 10.05 -16.42
C ALA A 550 7.24 9.62 -17.08
N VAL A 551 7.76 8.43 -16.74
CA VAL A 551 8.97 7.88 -17.36
C VAL A 551 8.72 7.57 -18.83
N ARG A 552 7.60 6.92 -19.19
CA ARG A 552 7.28 6.58 -20.58
C ARG A 552 7.09 7.82 -21.44
N ALA A 553 6.42 8.85 -20.94
CA ALA A 553 6.25 10.13 -21.65
C ALA A 553 7.59 10.81 -21.92
N ARG A 554 8.53 10.77 -20.96
CA ARG A 554 9.89 11.27 -21.17
C ARG A 554 10.66 10.45 -22.20
N ASP A 555 10.55 9.12 -22.15
CA ASP A 555 11.17 8.22 -23.12
C ASP A 555 10.63 8.45 -24.54
N ALA A 556 9.33 8.74 -24.68
CA ALA A 556 8.67 9.16 -25.91
C ALA A 556 9.09 10.56 -26.39
N GLY A 557 9.82 11.31 -25.57
CA GLY A 557 10.40 12.60 -25.96
C GLY A 557 9.56 13.82 -25.56
N MET A 558 8.63 13.71 -24.61
CA MET A 558 7.93 14.87 -24.04
C MET A 558 8.76 15.55 -22.94
N ASP A 559 8.52 16.83 -22.69
CA ASP A 559 8.89 17.48 -21.43
C ASP A 559 7.85 17.12 -20.35
N VAL A 560 8.30 16.56 -19.23
CA VAL A 560 7.39 16.03 -18.19
C VAL A 560 7.53 16.81 -16.90
N VAL A 561 6.40 17.33 -16.41
CA VAL A 561 6.26 17.97 -15.08
C VAL A 561 5.64 16.96 -14.13
N TYR A 562 6.39 16.50 -13.13
CA TYR A 562 5.91 15.62 -12.08
C TYR A 562 6.44 16.06 -10.71
N GLU A 563 5.55 16.60 -9.89
CA GLU A 563 5.89 17.15 -8.56
C GLU A 563 5.66 16.15 -7.41
N GLY A 564 5.25 14.91 -7.72
CA GLY A 564 5.01 13.86 -6.74
C GLY A 564 3.54 13.77 -6.28
N ILE A 565 3.37 13.35 -5.02
CA ILE A 565 2.07 13.10 -4.38
C ILE A 565 1.64 14.27 -3.49
N ARG A 566 0.37 14.27 -3.09
CA ARG A 566 -0.19 15.18 -2.09
C ARG A 566 -0.25 16.65 -2.50
N LEU A 567 -0.72 16.85 -3.71
CA LEU A 567 -0.99 18.18 -4.25
C LEU A 567 -2.46 18.54 -4.04
N THR A 568 -2.72 19.78 -3.66
CA THR A 568 -4.09 20.30 -3.71
C THR A 568 -4.50 20.52 -5.17
N PRO A 569 -5.80 20.49 -5.50
CA PRO A 569 -6.28 20.84 -6.83
C PRO A 569 -5.72 22.18 -7.35
N ARG A 570 -5.66 23.18 -6.47
CA ARG A 570 -5.10 24.50 -6.78
C ARG A 570 -3.60 24.49 -7.04
N GLN A 571 -2.82 23.65 -6.34
CA GLN A 571 -1.39 23.50 -6.63
C GLN A 571 -1.19 22.93 -8.04
N ILE A 572 -1.94 21.89 -8.41
CA ILE A 572 -1.87 21.31 -9.77
C ILE A 572 -2.23 22.35 -10.83
N ALA A 573 -3.31 23.11 -10.62
CA ALA A 573 -3.74 24.13 -11.56
C ALA A 573 -2.70 25.27 -11.72
N ASN A 574 -2.12 25.73 -10.62
CA ASN A 574 -1.05 26.73 -10.64
C ASN A 574 0.18 26.22 -11.41
N SER A 575 0.60 24.98 -11.16
CA SER A 575 1.74 24.37 -11.87
C SER A 575 1.45 24.23 -13.36
N ALA A 576 0.23 23.82 -13.74
CA ALA A 576 -0.19 23.72 -15.13
C ALA A 576 -0.10 25.08 -15.86
N ALA A 577 -0.62 26.14 -15.24
CA ALA A 577 -0.61 27.48 -15.79
C ALA A 577 0.81 28.06 -15.87
N GLN A 578 1.63 27.89 -14.83
CA GLN A 578 3.00 28.41 -14.77
C GLN A 578 3.93 27.72 -15.77
N GLU A 579 3.80 26.40 -15.92
CA GLU A 579 4.63 25.61 -16.82
C GLU A 579 4.18 25.69 -18.29
N GLY A 580 2.97 26.18 -18.53
CA GLY A 580 2.35 26.20 -19.85
C GLY A 580 2.28 24.79 -20.42
N VAL A 581 1.66 23.85 -19.71
CA VAL A 581 1.56 22.46 -20.19
C VAL A 581 0.53 22.33 -21.31
N HIS A 582 0.67 21.29 -22.14
CA HIS A 582 -0.23 21.05 -23.27
C HIS A 582 -1.25 19.95 -22.99
N VAL A 583 -1.01 19.12 -21.99
CA VAL A 583 -1.92 18.07 -21.53
C VAL A 583 -1.64 17.79 -20.06
N ILE A 584 -2.70 17.44 -19.32
CA ILE A 584 -2.65 17.13 -17.89
C ILE A 584 -3.17 15.72 -17.68
N GLY A 585 -2.39 14.88 -16.99
CA GLY A 585 -2.75 13.53 -16.60
C GLY A 585 -2.92 13.43 -15.10
N LEU A 586 -4.14 13.16 -14.63
CA LEU A 586 -4.44 13.02 -13.20
C LEU A 586 -4.51 11.54 -12.83
N SER A 587 -3.73 11.12 -11.82
CA SER A 587 -3.71 9.73 -11.36
C SER A 587 -4.35 9.59 -9.97
N ILE A 588 -5.47 8.86 -9.88
CA ILE A 588 -6.24 8.66 -8.64
C ILE A 588 -6.61 7.19 -8.46
N LEU A 589 -6.13 6.57 -7.37
CA LEU A 589 -6.42 5.18 -7.02
C LEU A 589 -7.21 5.03 -5.71
N SER A 590 -7.49 6.14 -5.02
CA SER A 590 -8.20 6.15 -3.74
C SER A 590 -9.74 6.08 -3.86
N GLY A 591 -10.29 6.17 -5.07
CA GLY A 591 -11.73 6.25 -5.31
C GLY A 591 -12.34 7.65 -5.07
N SER A 592 -11.51 8.66 -4.93
CA SER A 592 -11.90 10.07 -4.67
C SER A 592 -12.08 10.90 -5.95
N HIS A 593 -12.02 10.25 -7.12
CA HIS A 593 -12.10 10.90 -8.43
C HIS A 593 -13.37 11.73 -8.61
N ARG A 594 -14.50 11.29 -8.04
CA ARG A 594 -15.78 12.02 -8.10
C ARG A 594 -15.78 13.38 -7.41
N GLU A 595 -14.87 13.61 -6.46
CA GLU A 595 -14.75 14.87 -5.72
C GLU A 595 -13.52 15.67 -6.17
N LEU A 596 -12.38 14.99 -6.33
CA LEU A 596 -11.11 15.63 -6.64
C LEU A 596 -11.00 16.08 -8.09
N ILE A 597 -11.47 15.30 -9.07
CA ILE A 597 -11.38 15.68 -10.48
C ILE A 597 -12.19 16.95 -10.77
N PRO A 598 -13.48 17.05 -10.37
CA PRO A 598 -14.22 18.30 -10.55
C PRO A 598 -13.52 19.50 -9.90
N SER A 599 -12.95 19.33 -8.70
CA SER A 599 -12.22 20.40 -8.01
C SER A 599 -10.94 20.81 -8.74
N VAL A 600 -10.26 19.90 -9.45
CA VAL A 600 -9.10 20.23 -10.29
C VAL A 600 -9.55 20.97 -11.54
N MET A 601 -10.61 20.53 -12.20
CA MET A 601 -11.17 21.20 -13.39
C MET A 601 -11.58 22.64 -13.08
N GLU A 602 -12.25 22.86 -11.94
CA GLU A 602 -12.62 24.19 -11.46
C GLU A 602 -11.37 25.06 -11.20
N ALA A 603 -10.38 24.53 -10.48
CA ALA A 603 -9.14 25.24 -10.21
C ALA A 603 -8.35 25.59 -11.50
N LEU A 604 -8.37 24.70 -12.51
CA LEU A 604 -7.75 24.96 -13.81
C LEU A 604 -8.44 26.10 -14.55
N ALA A 605 -9.78 26.13 -14.55
CA ALA A 605 -10.54 27.23 -15.12
C ALA A 605 -10.21 28.57 -14.44
N GLU A 606 -10.14 28.58 -13.11
CA GLU A 606 -9.76 29.77 -12.33
C GLU A 606 -8.32 30.23 -12.59
N ALA A 607 -7.38 29.29 -12.78
CA ALA A 607 -5.98 29.58 -13.07
C ALA A 607 -5.71 29.96 -14.53
N GLY A 608 -6.72 29.93 -15.41
CA GLY A 608 -6.57 30.23 -16.83
C GLY A 608 -5.95 29.10 -17.66
N ALA A 609 -6.06 27.85 -17.19
CA ALA A 609 -5.59 26.63 -17.86
C ALA A 609 -6.73 25.63 -18.14
N GLY A 610 -7.99 26.11 -18.22
CA GLY A 610 -9.17 25.27 -18.40
C GLY A 610 -9.39 24.75 -19.83
N ASP A 611 -8.62 25.25 -20.81
CA ASP A 611 -8.58 24.81 -22.20
C ASP A 611 -7.57 23.67 -22.44
N VAL A 612 -6.70 23.40 -21.47
CA VAL A 612 -5.75 22.30 -21.51
C VAL A 612 -6.48 20.96 -21.33
N PRO A 613 -6.32 19.99 -22.25
CA PRO A 613 -6.99 18.70 -22.15
C PRO A 613 -6.53 17.94 -20.90
N VAL A 614 -7.49 17.36 -20.19
CA VAL A 614 -7.28 16.57 -18.98
C VAL A 614 -7.62 15.12 -19.25
N VAL A 615 -6.68 14.22 -19.02
CA VAL A 615 -6.90 12.76 -18.98
C VAL A 615 -6.80 12.27 -17.54
N VAL A 616 -7.55 11.21 -17.21
CA VAL A 616 -7.58 10.67 -15.84
C VAL A 616 -7.23 9.18 -15.88
N GLY A 617 -6.36 8.75 -14.96
CA GLY A 617 -5.96 7.36 -14.81
C GLY A 617 -6.18 6.83 -13.40
N GLY A 618 -6.49 5.54 -13.27
CA GLY A 618 -6.54 4.83 -11.99
C GLY A 618 -7.74 3.89 -11.84
N ILE A 619 -8.14 3.58 -10.60
CA ILE A 619 -9.27 2.66 -10.33
C ILE A 619 -10.56 3.46 -10.43
N ILE A 620 -11.14 3.48 -11.64
CA ILE A 620 -12.32 4.27 -11.97
C ILE A 620 -13.39 3.34 -12.56
N PRO A 621 -14.53 3.15 -11.87
CA PRO A 621 -15.63 2.36 -12.40
C PRO A 621 -16.19 2.95 -13.70
N GLU A 622 -16.66 2.09 -14.60
CA GLU A 622 -17.18 2.49 -15.92
C GLU A 622 -18.29 3.56 -15.83
N ALA A 623 -19.18 3.43 -14.83
CA ALA A 623 -20.25 4.40 -14.60
C ALA A 623 -19.72 5.81 -14.22
N ASP A 624 -18.59 5.89 -13.53
CA ASP A 624 -17.97 7.16 -13.16
C ASP A 624 -17.16 7.75 -14.32
N ALA A 625 -16.57 6.91 -15.18
CA ALA A 625 -15.83 7.35 -16.37
C ALA A 625 -16.71 8.17 -17.32
N GLY A 626 -17.96 7.73 -17.56
CA GLY A 626 -18.92 8.47 -18.37
C GLY A 626 -19.26 9.86 -17.78
N ALA A 627 -19.49 9.93 -16.47
CA ALA A 627 -19.77 11.19 -15.78
C ALA A 627 -18.57 12.16 -15.81
N LEU A 628 -17.33 11.65 -15.76
CA LEU A 628 -16.13 12.46 -15.93
C LEU A 628 -16.02 13.03 -17.35
N GLY A 629 -16.40 12.27 -18.37
CA GLY A 629 -16.45 12.74 -19.76
C GLY A 629 -17.42 13.92 -19.94
N GLU A 630 -18.60 13.88 -19.32
CA GLU A 630 -19.56 14.99 -19.32
C GLU A 630 -19.01 16.27 -18.66
N LEU A 631 -18.03 16.14 -17.75
CA LEU A 631 -17.33 17.25 -17.10
C LEU A 631 -16.16 17.82 -17.92
N GLY A 632 -15.89 17.26 -19.11
CA GLY A 632 -14.81 17.72 -20.00
C GLY A 632 -13.49 16.98 -19.82
N VAL A 633 -13.45 15.84 -19.12
CA VAL A 633 -12.31 14.93 -19.14
C VAL A 633 -12.21 14.29 -20.53
N ALA A 634 -11.03 14.40 -21.17
CA ALA A 634 -10.81 13.98 -22.55
C ALA A 634 -10.73 12.45 -22.69
N ALA A 635 -10.13 11.76 -21.71
CA ALA A 635 -10.02 10.30 -21.69
C ALA A 635 -9.87 9.77 -20.26
N VAL A 636 -10.30 8.52 -20.04
CA VAL A 636 -10.15 7.79 -18.79
C VAL A 636 -9.41 6.47 -19.05
N TYR A 637 -8.35 6.21 -18.30
CA TYR A 637 -7.53 4.99 -18.38
C TYR A 637 -7.62 4.19 -17.07
N THR A 638 -8.02 2.92 -17.13
CA THR A 638 -8.16 2.04 -15.96
C THR A 638 -7.11 0.92 -15.98
N PRO A 639 -6.98 0.05 -14.94
CA PRO A 639 -6.05 -1.08 -14.96
C PRO A 639 -6.16 -2.01 -16.19
N LYS A 640 -7.29 -2.00 -16.92
CA LYS A 640 -7.45 -2.70 -18.21
C LYS A 640 -6.62 -2.08 -19.35
N ASP A 641 -6.26 -0.80 -19.26
CA ASP A 641 -5.49 -0.05 -20.25
C ASP A 641 -3.99 -0.21 -19.96
N TRP A 642 -3.50 -1.43 -20.21
CA TRP A 642 -2.14 -1.83 -19.83
C TRP A 642 -1.08 -1.54 -20.90
N ASP A 643 -1.47 -1.20 -22.13
CA ASP A 643 -0.57 -0.82 -23.23
C ASP A 643 -0.10 0.64 -23.05
N LEU A 644 1.07 0.82 -22.43
CA LEU A 644 1.63 2.15 -22.19
C LEU A 644 1.92 2.91 -23.48
N ASN A 645 2.31 2.22 -24.57
CA ASN A 645 2.59 2.87 -25.85
C ASN A 645 1.30 3.33 -26.54
N GLY A 646 0.25 2.51 -26.48
CA GLY A 646 -1.09 2.89 -26.92
C GLY A 646 -1.57 4.17 -26.22
N MET A 647 -1.51 4.20 -24.88
CA MET A 647 -1.90 5.39 -24.12
C MET A 647 -1.08 6.64 -24.47
N MET A 648 0.23 6.51 -24.69
CA MET A 648 1.04 7.66 -25.11
C MET A 648 0.64 8.18 -26.48
N ARG A 649 0.34 7.31 -27.46
CA ARG A 649 -0.17 7.73 -28.78
C ARG A 649 -1.46 8.52 -28.64
N ASP A 650 -2.40 8.03 -27.84
CA ASP A 650 -3.68 8.70 -27.60
C ASP A 650 -3.47 10.10 -26.99
N ILE A 651 -2.58 10.21 -25.99
CA ILE A 651 -2.23 11.49 -25.35
C ILE A 651 -1.60 12.47 -26.36
N ILE A 652 -0.70 12.01 -27.23
CA ILE A 652 -0.10 12.84 -28.28
C ILE A 652 -1.17 13.31 -29.28
N ALA A 653 -2.06 12.41 -29.68
CA ALA A 653 -3.14 12.69 -30.62
C ALA A 653 -4.11 13.75 -30.08
N LEU A 654 -4.48 13.68 -28.80
CA LEU A 654 -5.37 14.67 -28.15
C LEU A 654 -4.87 16.12 -28.31
N VAL A 655 -3.55 16.33 -28.20
CA VAL A 655 -2.95 17.66 -28.39
C VAL A 655 -2.88 18.02 -29.87
N GLY A 656 -2.60 17.05 -30.75
CA GLY A 656 -2.61 17.25 -32.20
C GLY A 656 -3.96 17.70 -32.74
N GLU A 657 -5.06 17.06 -32.31
CA GLU A 657 -6.42 17.36 -32.76
C GLU A 657 -6.89 18.77 -32.36
N GLN A 658 -6.46 19.25 -31.19
CA GLN A 658 -6.73 20.63 -30.77
C GLN A 658 -6.08 21.67 -31.70
N LEU A 659 -4.92 21.36 -32.29
CA LEU A 659 -4.23 22.25 -33.22
C LEU A 659 -4.91 22.31 -34.59
N ASP A 660 -5.50 21.20 -35.02
CA ASP A 660 -6.17 21.08 -36.31
C ASP A 660 -7.59 21.70 -36.32
N GLY A 661 -8.08 22.17 -35.16
CA GLY A 661 -9.37 22.88 -35.03
C GLY A 661 -10.61 21.98 -35.08
N SER A 662 -10.44 20.66 -35.05
CA SER A 662 -11.51 19.71 -34.79
C SER A 662 -11.77 19.66 -33.29
N GLY A 663 -12.79 20.36 -32.80
CA GLY A 663 -13.17 20.32 -31.39
C GLY A 663 -13.34 18.87 -30.91
N ALA A 664 -12.93 18.60 -29.66
CA ALA A 664 -12.97 17.29 -29.03
C ALA A 664 -14.34 16.63 -29.24
N ALA A 665 -14.41 15.67 -30.16
CA ALA A 665 -15.47 14.70 -30.16
C ALA A 665 -15.14 13.71 -29.04
N PRO A 666 -16.10 13.32 -28.17
CA PRO A 666 -15.84 12.22 -27.25
C PRO A 666 -15.42 11.01 -28.11
N LEU A 667 -14.25 10.44 -27.81
CA LEU A 667 -13.76 9.21 -28.41
C LEU A 667 -14.77 8.09 -28.08
N GLY A 668 -15.80 7.97 -28.91
CA GLY A 668 -16.78 6.90 -28.81
C GLY A 668 -16.20 5.64 -29.43
N ASP A 669 -15.94 4.64 -28.59
CA ASP A 669 -15.77 3.19 -28.86
C ASP A 669 -15.33 2.76 -30.28
N ALA A 670 -14.34 3.45 -30.85
CA ALA A 670 -13.91 3.24 -32.22
C ALA A 670 -12.63 2.41 -32.26
N GLY A 671 -12.81 1.08 -32.25
CA GLY A 671 -11.93 0.18 -32.99
C GLY A 671 -10.80 -0.47 -32.20
N ARG A 672 -11.16 -1.42 -31.33
CA ARG A 672 -10.31 -2.58 -31.03
C ARG A 672 -9.90 -3.26 -32.35
N ARG A 673 -8.70 -2.97 -32.87
CA ARG A 673 -8.06 -3.82 -33.88
C ARG A 673 -7.60 -5.11 -33.20
N GLY A 674 -8.53 -6.05 -33.05
CA GLY A 674 -8.16 -7.46 -32.95
C GLY A 674 -7.48 -7.86 -34.24
N GLY A 675 -6.22 -8.31 -34.15
CA GLY A 675 -5.55 -8.94 -35.28
C GLY A 675 -6.36 -10.15 -35.74
N GLU A 676 -6.78 -10.16 -37.00
CA GLU A 676 -7.32 -11.37 -37.63
C GLU A 676 -6.28 -12.49 -37.54
N PRO A 677 -6.65 -13.70 -37.11
CA PRO A 677 -5.78 -14.86 -37.24
C PRO A 677 -5.67 -15.24 -38.72
N PRO A 678 -4.53 -15.78 -39.19
CA PRO A 678 -4.42 -16.25 -40.55
C PRO A 678 -5.41 -17.40 -40.79
N ASP A 679 -6.22 -17.24 -41.83
CA ASP A 679 -7.12 -18.26 -42.38
C ASP A 679 -6.38 -19.58 -42.62
N GLY A 680 -6.97 -20.66 -42.12
CA GLY A 680 -6.64 -22.02 -42.57
C GLY A 680 -6.63 -23.04 -41.45
N LEU A 681 -7.81 -23.59 -41.13
CA LEU A 681 -8.05 -25.03 -40.90
C LEU A 681 -9.55 -25.27 -40.72
N GLU A 682 -10.17 -25.90 -41.71
CA GLU A 682 -11.54 -26.40 -41.66
C GLU A 682 -11.75 -27.42 -40.52
N PRO A 683 -12.97 -27.52 -39.97
CA PRO A 683 -13.30 -28.46 -38.92
C PRO A 683 -13.70 -29.83 -39.50
N ALA A 684 -13.00 -30.89 -39.08
CA ALA A 684 -13.49 -32.25 -39.22
C ALA A 684 -14.15 -32.70 -37.90
N LEU A 685 -15.48 -32.80 -37.96
CA LEU A 685 -16.34 -33.47 -36.99
C LEU A 685 -15.96 -34.97 -36.85
N SER A 686 -16.11 -35.49 -35.63
CA SER A 686 -16.84 -36.72 -35.25
C SER A 686 -16.08 -37.64 -34.27
N ALA A 687 -16.58 -37.71 -33.03
CA ALA A 687 -16.82 -38.88 -32.17
C ALA A 687 -16.67 -38.49 -30.69
#